data_AF-A0AAN6GUZ0-F1
#
_entry.id   AF-A0AAN6GUZ0-F1
#
_cell.length_a   1.000
_cell.length_b   1.000
_cell.length_c   1.000
_cell.angle_alpha   90.00
_cell.angle_beta   90.00
_cell.angle_gamma   90.00
#
_symmetry.space_group_name_H-M   'P 1'
#
loop_
_entity.id
_entity.type
_entity.pdbx_description
1 polymer ?
#
loop_
_entity_poly.entity_id
_entity_poly.type
_entity_poly.pdbx_seq_one_letter_code
_entity_poly.pdbx_strand_id
1 'polypeptide(L)'
;MKSERLDDVQLPGFQSQARHQARRKGVKGAISTLALFGWIVTALCFVVDTLPAHAQPQALAEAVCFITTSAALPLSTLGGLLTGHLSAVAHASTPSRRRGLACHPRLTQGQRRTFWRLDEEVASDKDNDKDLPDLLTATLEQLERGLDRGHFTSVHLVKAYLARIEEVNKQGPKLNAVIETAPREFLLAEAAARDHERSQGQKRGYMHGIPILVKDNFSTNSTMQMNTTAGSFALLGAISPRNARVITDAVERGGAIILGKASMSAWAQFRGRMDAQGWSPRGGYTTSAYFPGGNTCGSSSGSGVAASIGLAGATLGTETDGSIVCPASSNAVVGFKPTVGLVSRAGVIPISSTQDSPGPIVQTVADAARVLTDIATLGGYDGRDDATRARPRHARRGVDYVYGIHRYGGVRALKGVRIGILEDEFVNATLGEFDPAVLPVYNAAIDTLRQAGAVIVKAVIPTTAHWFALADEAEHIVTSTEFKVKLNEYLAELEHVPSAVFDMAGLIYFEAVTNAEQEGGNRTKTGRIELGYQESSLQTRMWAPGKVGIKYNETYERALKTTQMLSSGIDAALRQHRVQALVAPSDTFFLSLAAVGRHPAVSVPMGFMAGNTTSQPGTYPPWPFPHAPAGLCFVAEHWAEEKLMAYAYAFEHATGHVRRTRSPFEAAIPKTQLRDVM
;
A
#
# COMPACT_ATOMS: atom_id res chain seq x y z
N MET A 1 28.69 -31.16 66.76
CA MET A 1 28.63 -30.90 68.22
C MET A 1 27.88 -29.59 68.42
N LYS A 2 26.72 -29.66 69.11
CA LYS A 2 26.00 -28.65 69.96
C LYS A 2 25.76 -27.22 69.41
N SER A 3 24.50 -26.77 69.23
CA SER A 3 23.56 -26.12 70.20
C SER A 3 24.00 -24.68 70.56
N GLU A 4 23.23 -23.60 70.76
CA GLU A 4 21.82 -23.22 71.02
C GLU A 4 21.67 -21.70 70.71
N ARG A 5 20.53 -21.22 70.17
CA ARG A 5 19.48 -20.35 70.77
C ARG A 5 19.84 -19.10 71.61
N LEU A 6 19.33 -17.96 71.10
CA LEU A 6 18.49 -16.88 71.69
C LEU A 6 19.05 -15.78 72.65
N ASP A 7 18.81 -14.55 72.17
CA ASP A 7 18.30 -13.33 72.84
C ASP A 7 19.21 -12.16 73.31
N ASP A 8 18.67 -10.97 72.96
CA ASP A 8 18.85 -9.58 73.44
C ASP A 8 20.08 -8.73 73.09
N VAL A 9 19.91 -7.76 72.18
CA VAL A 9 20.39 -6.36 72.34
C VAL A 9 19.47 -5.36 71.61
N GLN A 10 19.00 -4.34 72.35
CA GLN A 10 18.22 -3.17 71.92
C GLN A 10 19.00 -2.20 70.99
N LEU A 11 18.31 -1.54 70.06
CA LEU A 11 18.84 -0.38 69.31
C LEU A 11 17.94 0.87 69.46
N PRO A 12 18.47 2.04 69.87
CA PRO A 12 17.71 3.27 70.06
C PRO A 12 17.67 4.18 68.81
N GLY A 13 16.52 4.83 68.61
CA GLY A 13 16.50 6.28 68.35
C GLY A 13 16.73 6.80 66.92
N PHE A 14 15.97 6.33 65.93
CA PHE A 14 15.77 7.05 64.65
C PHE A 14 14.79 8.25 64.85
N GLN A 15 15.19 9.24 65.66
CA GLN A 15 14.50 10.52 65.80
C GLN A 15 15.51 11.68 65.86
N SER A 16 16.22 11.98 64.76
CA SER A 16 16.84 13.31 64.64
C SER A 16 17.11 13.84 63.23
N GLN A 17 17.04 13.04 62.16
CA GLN A 17 17.34 13.56 60.80
C GLN A 17 16.13 13.77 59.87
N ALA A 18 14.92 13.37 60.27
CA ALA A 18 13.69 13.65 59.51
C ALA A 18 13.07 15.04 59.80
N ARG A 19 13.61 15.80 60.77
CA ARG A 19 13.07 17.12 61.16
C ARG A 19 13.78 18.33 60.54
N HIS A 20 14.82 18.14 59.73
CA HIS A 20 15.59 19.26 59.17
C HIS A 20 15.50 19.47 57.64
N GLN A 21 14.75 18.64 56.91
CA GLN A 21 14.47 18.84 55.48
C GLN A 21 12.99 19.08 55.12
N ALA A 22 12.07 19.01 56.10
CA ALA A 22 10.63 19.26 55.89
C ALA A 22 10.18 20.72 56.14
N ARG A 23 11.10 21.69 56.12
CA ARG A 23 10.80 23.14 56.21
C ARG A 23 11.52 23.92 55.11
N ARG A 24 11.14 23.71 53.85
CA ARG A 24 11.23 24.71 52.77
C ARG A 24 10.44 24.18 51.56
N LYS A 25 9.44 24.97 51.14
CA LYS A 25 8.43 24.73 50.10
C LYS A 25 7.23 23.90 50.57
N GLY A 26 6.21 24.63 51.03
CA GLY A 26 4.92 24.07 51.37
C GLY A 26 4.11 23.70 50.13
N VAL A 27 3.62 22.47 50.11
CA VAL A 27 2.36 22.08 49.46
C VAL A 27 1.71 21.07 50.41
N LYS A 28 0.67 21.52 51.13
CA LYS A 28 -0.24 20.65 51.89
C LYS A 28 -1.32 20.16 50.93
N GLY A 29 -1.61 18.86 50.96
CA GLY A 29 -2.86 18.28 50.43
C GLY A 29 -2.75 17.60 49.07
N ALA A 30 -2.46 16.30 49.09
CA ALA A 30 -2.82 15.24 48.12
C ALA A 30 -1.71 14.17 48.06
N ILE A 31 -1.44 13.47 49.18
CA ILE A 31 -0.79 12.16 49.11
C ILE A 31 -1.89 11.19 48.69
N SER A 32 -1.93 10.92 47.40
CA SER A 32 -3.03 10.28 46.69
C SER A 32 -3.14 8.79 47.03
N THR A 33 -4.37 8.30 46.93
CA THR A 33 -4.87 6.92 47.09
C THR A 33 -3.98 5.81 46.49
N LEU A 34 -3.08 6.17 45.56
CA LEU A 34 -2.08 5.30 44.94
C LEU A 34 -1.01 4.78 45.90
N ALA A 35 -0.57 5.56 46.88
CA ALA A 35 0.48 5.13 47.81
C ALA A 35 -0.04 4.04 48.77
N LEU A 36 -1.27 4.18 49.25
CA LEU A 36 -1.94 3.18 50.09
C LEU A 36 -2.23 1.90 49.29
N PHE A 37 -2.61 2.04 48.02
CA PHE A 37 -2.86 0.92 47.12
C PHE A 37 -1.59 0.12 46.81
N GLY A 38 -0.46 0.81 46.57
CA GLY A 38 0.84 0.15 46.38
C GLY A 38 1.24 -0.72 47.56
N TRP A 39 1.06 -0.22 48.79
CA TRP A 39 1.35 -0.99 50.01
C TRP A 39 0.46 -2.23 50.17
N ILE A 40 -0.83 -2.13 49.85
CA ILE A 40 -1.76 -3.26 49.91
C ILE A 40 -1.38 -4.35 48.90
N VAL A 41 -1.05 -3.98 47.66
CA VAL A 41 -0.63 -4.93 46.62
C VAL A 41 0.66 -5.64 47.01
N THR A 42 1.67 -4.90 47.51
CA THR A 42 2.94 -5.51 47.93
C THR A 42 2.75 -6.48 49.10
N ALA A 43 1.91 -6.12 50.09
CA ALA A 43 1.60 -7.02 51.21
C ALA A 43 0.88 -8.30 50.75
N LEU A 44 -0.05 -8.20 49.80
CA LEU A 44 -0.77 -9.35 49.25
C LEU A 44 0.12 -10.27 48.42
N CYS A 45 1.02 -9.73 47.60
CA CYS A 45 2.00 -10.54 46.88
C CYS A 45 2.93 -11.29 47.85
N PHE A 46 3.38 -10.63 48.92
CA PHE A 46 4.22 -11.27 49.94
C PHE A 46 3.49 -12.43 50.65
N VAL A 47 2.20 -12.28 50.96
CA VAL A 47 1.40 -13.37 51.55
C VAL A 47 1.24 -14.52 50.57
N VAL A 48 0.98 -14.25 49.28
CA VAL A 48 0.84 -15.31 48.28
C VAL A 48 2.15 -16.08 48.07
N ASP A 49 3.29 -15.40 48.09
CA ASP A 49 4.60 -16.07 47.96
C ASP A 49 4.91 -17.03 49.11
N THR A 50 4.29 -16.83 50.28
CA THR A 50 4.44 -17.75 51.43
C THR A 50 3.55 -19.00 51.35
N LEU A 51 2.64 -19.09 50.37
CA LEU A 51 1.78 -20.25 50.16
C LEU A 51 2.46 -21.35 49.32
N PRO A 52 2.07 -22.63 49.48
CA PRO A 52 2.55 -23.72 48.62
C PRO A 52 2.26 -23.45 47.14
N ALA A 53 3.19 -23.81 46.24
CA ALA A 53 3.14 -23.49 44.81
C ALA A 53 1.83 -23.90 44.09
N HIS A 54 1.14 -24.95 44.56
CA HIS A 54 -0.13 -25.37 43.98
C HIS A 54 -1.33 -24.49 44.39
N ALA A 55 -1.22 -23.74 45.49
CA ALA A 55 -2.26 -22.84 46.02
C ALA A 55 -2.06 -21.37 45.60
N GLN A 56 -0.83 -20.99 45.23
CA GLN A 56 -0.48 -19.63 44.80
C GLN A 56 -1.35 -19.09 43.63
N PRO A 57 -1.62 -19.86 42.55
CA PRO A 57 -2.39 -19.34 41.41
C PRO A 57 -3.82 -18.95 41.78
N GLN A 58 -4.44 -19.70 42.69
CA GLN A 58 -5.82 -19.45 43.12
C GLN A 58 -5.90 -18.29 44.12
N ALA A 59 -4.96 -18.22 45.07
CA ALA A 59 -4.87 -17.10 46.01
C ALA A 59 -4.57 -15.76 45.31
N LEU A 60 -3.71 -15.77 44.29
CA LEU A 60 -3.40 -14.59 43.48
C LEU A 60 -4.63 -14.12 42.68
N ALA A 61 -5.41 -15.06 42.14
CA ALA A 61 -6.63 -14.76 41.38
C ALA A 61 -7.72 -14.13 42.27
N GLU A 62 -7.94 -14.67 43.48
CA GLU A 62 -8.91 -14.12 44.44
C GLU A 62 -8.50 -12.74 44.96
N ALA A 63 -7.20 -12.55 45.24
CA ALA A 63 -6.62 -11.26 45.64
C ALA A 63 -6.84 -10.17 44.58
N VAL A 64 -6.54 -10.47 43.30
CA VAL A 64 -6.73 -9.53 42.18
C VAL A 64 -8.21 -9.22 41.97
N CYS A 65 -9.09 -10.22 42.16
CA CYS A 65 -10.54 -10.03 42.04
C CYS A 65 -11.08 -9.12 43.16
N PHE A 66 -10.60 -9.26 44.40
CA PHE A 66 -11.03 -8.42 45.53
C PHE A 66 -10.60 -6.95 45.37
N ILE A 67 -9.37 -6.74 44.87
CA ILE A 67 -8.82 -5.40 44.63
C ILE A 67 -9.59 -4.68 43.51
N THR A 68 -9.92 -5.38 42.43
CA THR A 68 -10.61 -4.80 41.27
C THR A 68 -12.08 -4.49 41.53
N THR A 69 -12.75 -5.25 42.42
CA THR A 69 -14.15 -4.99 42.81
C THR A 69 -14.29 -3.93 43.91
N SER A 70 -13.33 -3.80 44.82
CA SER A 70 -13.44 -2.89 45.97
C SER A 70 -13.00 -1.45 45.70
N ALA A 71 -12.18 -1.20 44.66
CA ALA A 71 -11.59 0.12 44.41
C ALA A 71 -12.11 0.87 43.16
N ALA A 72 -12.99 0.26 42.35
CA ALA A 72 -13.56 0.85 41.13
C ALA A 72 -12.55 1.60 40.22
N LEU A 73 -11.36 1.03 40.01
CA LEU A 73 -10.32 1.59 39.14
C LEU A 73 -10.17 0.77 37.84
N PRO A 74 -10.03 1.42 36.66
CA PRO A 74 -9.89 0.73 35.39
C PRO A 74 -8.50 0.06 35.23
N LEU A 75 -8.50 -1.18 34.72
CA LEU A 75 -7.33 -2.06 34.50
C LEU A 75 -6.17 -1.43 33.70
N SER A 76 -6.40 -0.34 32.98
CA SER A 76 -5.38 0.38 32.22
C SER A 76 -4.33 1.10 33.08
N THR A 77 -4.58 1.30 34.38
CA THR A 77 -3.65 1.97 35.30
C THR A 77 -2.63 1.04 35.96
N LEU A 78 -2.78 -0.27 35.85
CA LEU A 78 -1.89 -1.29 36.44
C LEU A 78 -0.78 -1.77 35.50
N GLY A 79 -0.77 -1.33 34.23
CA GLY A 79 0.09 -1.88 33.17
C GLY A 79 1.59 -1.52 33.24
N GLY A 80 2.08 -0.93 34.32
CA GLY A 80 3.46 -0.42 34.41
C GLY A 80 4.38 -1.07 35.45
N LEU A 81 3.88 -1.99 36.30
CA LEU A 81 4.62 -2.44 37.50
C LEU A 81 4.80 -3.95 37.64
N LEU A 82 4.42 -4.76 36.63
CA LEU A 82 4.53 -6.22 36.67
C LEU A 82 5.26 -6.80 35.44
N THR A 83 6.37 -6.18 35.05
CA THR A 83 7.32 -6.78 34.08
C THR A 83 8.65 -7.01 34.77
N GLY A 84 8.77 -8.19 35.37
CA GLY A 84 10.01 -8.63 36.00
C GLY A 84 9.79 -9.72 37.03
N HIS A 85 9.17 -10.85 36.65
CA HIS A 85 9.28 -12.18 37.30
C HIS A 85 8.28 -13.19 36.69
N LEU A 86 8.07 -13.22 35.37
CA LEU A 86 7.31 -14.30 34.72
C LEU A 86 7.92 -14.65 33.36
N SER A 87 9.15 -15.16 33.40
CA SER A 87 9.78 -15.89 32.29
C SER A 87 10.47 -17.13 32.86
N ALA A 88 9.67 -18.07 33.38
CA ALA A 88 10.04 -19.45 33.60
C ALA A 88 8.76 -20.23 33.92
N VAL A 89 8.72 -21.51 33.57
CA VAL A 89 7.58 -22.44 33.67
C VAL A 89 6.61 -22.40 32.48
N ALA A 90 7.14 -22.82 31.33
CA ALA A 90 6.36 -23.58 30.36
C ALA A 90 7.02 -24.96 30.25
N HIS A 91 6.28 -26.04 30.52
CA HIS A 91 6.29 -27.36 29.85
C HIS A 91 5.63 -28.43 30.74
N ALA A 92 4.58 -29.08 30.21
CA ALA A 92 4.26 -30.53 30.29
C ALA A 92 2.74 -30.84 30.35
N SER A 93 2.28 -31.54 29.29
CA SER A 93 1.35 -32.70 29.25
C SER A 93 -0.09 -32.66 29.83
N THR A 94 -1.06 -32.64 28.89
CA THR A 94 -2.29 -33.49 28.73
C THR A 94 -3.41 -33.57 29.81
N PRO A 95 -4.66 -33.98 29.43
CA PRO A 95 -5.87 -33.22 29.77
C PRO A 95 -6.77 -33.88 30.83
N SER A 96 -7.51 -33.07 31.60
CA SER A 96 -8.75 -33.52 32.24
C SER A 96 -9.76 -32.39 32.46
N ARG A 97 -11.05 -32.75 32.30
CA ARG A 97 -12.22 -31.91 32.52
C ARG A 97 -12.46 -31.70 34.03
N ARG A 98 -12.62 -30.45 34.47
CA ARG A 98 -13.85 -29.93 35.13
C ARG A 98 -13.69 -28.48 35.61
N ARG A 99 -14.69 -27.69 35.22
CA ARG A 99 -15.31 -26.47 35.80
C ARG A 99 -14.60 -25.79 37.00
N GLY A 100 -14.31 -24.50 36.82
CA GLY A 100 -14.14 -23.54 37.92
C GLY A 100 -13.63 -22.16 37.50
N LEU A 101 -14.48 -21.15 37.72
CA LEU A 101 -14.25 -19.70 37.88
C LEU A 101 -13.58 -18.88 36.76
N ALA A 102 -14.39 -17.97 36.23
CA ALA A 102 -14.04 -16.97 35.25
C ALA A 102 -13.83 -15.59 35.90
N CYS A 103 -12.67 -15.00 35.64
CA CYS A 103 -12.48 -13.54 35.55
C CYS A 103 -11.67 -13.23 34.29
N HIS A 104 -12.35 -13.30 33.14
CA HIS A 104 -12.01 -12.62 31.89
C HIS A 104 -13.27 -12.68 31.01
N PRO A 105 -13.58 -11.65 30.21
CA PRO A 105 -14.65 -11.75 29.22
C PRO A 105 -14.17 -12.68 28.10
N ARG A 106 -14.38 -13.99 28.28
CA ARG A 106 -14.42 -14.90 27.14
C ARG A 106 -15.73 -14.64 26.42
N LEU A 107 -15.61 -14.03 25.23
CA LEU A 107 -16.60 -14.13 24.17
C LEU A 107 -17.08 -15.59 24.11
N THR A 108 -18.38 -15.78 24.33
CA THR A 108 -18.97 -17.11 24.39
C THR A 108 -18.89 -17.78 23.03
N GLN A 109 -18.96 -19.11 23.00
CA GLN A 109 -18.99 -19.90 21.77
C GLN A 109 -20.26 -19.65 20.92
N GLY A 110 -21.20 -18.82 21.40
CA GLY A 110 -22.31 -18.22 20.65
C GLY A 110 -22.05 -16.80 20.10
N GLN A 111 -20.84 -16.24 20.29
CA GLN A 111 -20.38 -14.97 19.69
C GLN A 111 -19.28 -15.17 18.64
N ARG A 112 -18.88 -16.43 18.36
CA ARG A 112 -18.22 -16.80 17.10
C ARG A 112 -19.28 -17.03 16.02
N ARG A 113 -19.95 -15.96 15.58
CA ARG A 113 -20.77 -15.89 14.35
C ARG A 113 -21.47 -14.53 14.27
N THR A 114 -20.70 -13.50 14.01
CA THR A 114 -21.12 -12.35 13.19
C THR A 114 -19.85 -11.78 12.57
N PHE A 115 -19.18 -12.59 11.75
CA PHE A 115 -18.50 -12.01 10.59
C PHE A 115 -19.62 -11.39 9.78
N TRP A 116 -19.54 -10.08 9.57
CA TRP A 116 -20.54 -9.29 8.87
C TRP A 116 -20.85 -9.94 7.52
N ARG A 117 -21.99 -10.63 7.44
CA ARG A 117 -22.69 -10.77 6.18
C ARG A 117 -23.20 -9.38 5.89
N LEU A 118 -22.48 -8.69 5.02
CA LEU A 118 -23.07 -7.62 4.24
C LEU A 118 -24.31 -8.22 3.57
N ASP A 119 -25.42 -7.50 3.57
CA ASP A 119 -26.57 -7.88 2.76
C ASP A 119 -26.04 -8.10 1.35
N GLU A 120 -26.19 -9.33 0.85
CA GLU A 120 -25.80 -9.74 -0.47
C GLU A 120 -26.45 -8.76 -1.46
N GLU A 121 -25.69 -7.79 -1.95
CA GLU A 121 -26.09 -6.96 -3.06
C GLU A 121 -26.22 -7.89 -4.25
N VAL A 122 -27.47 -8.29 -4.50
CA VAL A 122 -28.03 -8.98 -5.65
C VAL A 122 -26.96 -9.67 -6.48
N ALA A 123 -26.65 -10.90 -6.08
CA ALA A 123 -26.07 -11.88 -6.97
C ALA A 123 -26.97 -12.02 -8.20
N SER A 124 -26.71 -11.21 -9.23
CA SER A 124 -27.07 -11.53 -10.59
C SER A 124 -25.88 -12.22 -11.24
N ASP A 125 -25.44 -13.32 -10.64
CA ASP A 125 -24.89 -14.39 -11.45
C ASP A 125 -25.43 -15.69 -10.89
N LYS A 126 -26.04 -16.46 -11.80
CA LYS A 126 -26.40 -17.85 -11.60
C LYS A 126 -25.12 -18.70 -11.55
N ASP A 127 -24.15 -18.32 -10.73
CA ASP A 127 -22.98 -19.14 -10.49
C ASP A 127 -23.45 -20.34 -9.69
N ASN A 128 -23.60 -21.47 -10.38
CA ASN A 128 -23.71 -22.75 -9.73
C ASN A 128 -22.54 -22.85 -8.75
N ASP A 129 -22.81 -23.27 -7.53
CA ASP A 129 -21.85 -23.42 -6.42
C ASP A 129 -20.69 -24.40 -6.71
N LYS A 130 -20.54 -24.86 -7.95
CA LYS A 130 -19.52 -25.79 -8.45
C LYS A 130 -18.67 -25.22 -9.58
N ASP A 131 -19.01 -24.07 -10.14
CA ASP A 131 -18.27 -23.51 -11.27
C ASP A 131 -17.03 -22.75 -10.76
N LEU A 132 -15.87 -23.07 -11.36
CA LEU A 132 -14.59 -22.41 -11.04
C LEU A 132 -14.58 -21.01 -11.69
N PRO A 133 -14.10 -19.96 -10.98
CA PRO A 133 -14.08 -18.62 -11.53
C PRO A 133 -13.12 -18.53 -12.73
N ASP A 134 -13.48 -17.74 -13.75
CA ASP A 134 -12.57 -17.42 -14.85
C ASP A 134 -11.47 -16.47 -14.36
N LEU A 135 -10.22 -16.94 -14.34
CA LEU A 135 -9.06 -16.19 -13.87
C LEU A 135 -8.79 -14.90 -14.66
N LEU A 136 -9.36 -14.73 -15.86
CA LEU A 136 -9.30 -13.45 -16.58
C LEU A 136 -10.06 -12.33 -15.84
N THR A 137 -11.14 -12.67 -15.14
CA THR A 137 -12.07 -11.70 -14.52
C THR A 137 -12.39 -11.97 -13.05
N ALA A 138 -11.77 -13.00 -12.47
CA ALA A 138 -11.97 -13.42 -11.09
C ALA A 138 -11.67 -12.29 -10.10
N THR A 139 -12.65 -11.97 -9.27
CA THR A 139 -12.48 -11.05 -8.14
C THR A 139 -11.79 -11.75 -6.97
N LEU A 140 -11.15 -11.00 -6.06
CA LEU A 140 -10.57 -11.56 -4.84
C LEU A 140 -11.62 -12.27 -4.00
N GLU A 141 -12.87 -11.78 -3.99
CA GLU A 141 -13.97 -12.42 -3.29
C GLU A 141 -14.28 -13.82 -3.83
N GLN A 142 -14.33 -13.98 -5.15
CA GLN A 142 -14.55 -15.30 -5.78
C GLN A 142 -13.39 -16.25 -5.47
N LEU A 143 -12.15 -15.75 -5.51
CA LEU A 143 -10.98 -16.55 -5.17
C LEU A 143 -10.98 -16.97 -3.69
N GLU A 144 -11.25 -16.03 -2.79
CA GLU A 144 -11.36 -16.25 -1.34
C GLU A 144 -12.44 -17.28 -1.02
N ARG A 145 -13.65 -17.12 -1.56
CA ARG A 145 -14.77 -18.05 -1.36
C ARG A 145 -14.46 -19.44 -1.90
N GLY A 146 -13.82 -19.53 -3.07
CA GLY A 146 -13.42 -20.80 -3.67
C GLY A 146 -12.40 -21.57 -2.82
N LEU A 147 -11.42 -20.86 -2.25
CA LEU A 147 -10.46 -21.43 -1.29
C LEU A 147 -11.13 -21.83 0.03
N ASP A 148 -12.03 -21.00 0.57
CA ASP A 148 -12.74 -21.28 1.83
C ASP A 148 -13.68 -22.49 1.72
N ARG A 149 -14.27 -22.70 0.53
CA ARG A 149 -15.13 -23.87 0.24
C ARG A 149 -14.36 -25.11 -0.20
N GLY A 150 -13.04 -24.98 -0.42
CA GLY A 150 -12.20 -26.07 -0.90
C GLY A 150 -12.48 -26.49 -2.35
N HIS A 151 -13.03 -25.58 -3.18
CA HIS A 151 -13.20 -25.83 -4.61
C HIS A 151 -11.85 -25.96 -5.32
N PHE A 152 -10.85 -25.24 -4.82
CA PHE A 152 -9.44 -25.32 -5.21
C PHE A 152 -8.58 -24.91 -4.02
N THR A 153 -7.26 -25.01 -4.18
CA THR A 153 -6.26 -24.70 -3.17
C THR A 153 -5.37 -23.55 -3.61
N SER A 154 -4.62 -22.95 -2.69
CA SER A 154 -3.58 -21.96 -3.01
C SER A 154 -2.52 -22.56 -3.93
N VAL A 155 -2.21 -23.86 -3.78
CA VAL A 155 -1.32 -24.59 -4.70
C VAL A 155 -1.88 -24.59 -6.13
N HIS A 156 -3.19 -24.80 -6.32
CA HIS A 156 -3.81 -24.71 -7.64
C HIS A 156 -3.71 -23.29 -8.22
N LEU A 157 -3.94 -22.25 -7.42
CA LEU A 157 -3.78 -20.86 -7.88
C LEU A 157 -2.34 -20.55 -8.31
N VAL A 158 -1.33 -20.95 -7.52
CA VAL A 158 0.08 -20.74 -7.90
C VAL A 158 0.41 -21.44 -9.21
N LYS A 159 -0.02 -22.70 -9.37
CA LYS A 159 0.21 -23.44 -10.62
C LYS A 159 -0.45 -22.74 -11.83
N ALA A 160 -1.71 -22.33 -11.68
CA ALA A 160 -2.46 -21.67 -12.75
C ALA A 160 -1.83 -20.33 -13.13
N TYR A 161 -1.53 -19.46 -12.16
CA TYR A 161 -0.95 -18.14 -12.46
C TYR A 161 0.47 -18.24 -13.05
N LEU A 162 1.31 -19.17 -12.59
CA LEU A 162 2.62 -19.40 -13.22
C LEU A 162 2.48 -19.84 -14.69
N ALA A 163 1.54 -20.72 -14.99
CA ALA A 163 1.27 -21.14 -16.37
C ALA A 163 0.73 -20.00 -17.23
N ARG A 164 -0.21 -19.19 -16.70
CA ARG A 164 -0.72 -17.99 -17.38
C ARG A 164 0.38 -16.98 -17.67
N ILE A 165 1.32 -16.76 -16.74
CA ILE A 165 2.49 -15.90 -16.96
C ILE A 165 3.34 -16.45 -18.10
N GLU A 166 3.64 -17.75 -18.10
CA GLU A 166 4.48 -18.37 -19.14
C GLU A 166 3.89 -18.18 -20.55
N GLU A 167 2.57 -18.32 -20.70
CA GLU A 167 1.86 -18.21 -21.97
C GLU A 167 2.02 -16.85 -22.67
N VAL A 168 2.02 -15.75 -21.90
CA VAL A 168 1.88 -14.40 -22.46
C VAL A 168 2.99 -13.41 -22.13
N ASN A 169 3.77 -13.67 -21.07
CA ASN A 169 4.68 -12.67 -20.55
C ASN A 169 5.97 -12.56 -21.37
N LYS A 170 6.67 -13.69 -21.55
CA LYS A 170 7.90 -13.78 -22.37
C LYS A 170 7.68 -14.61 -23.65
N GLN A 171 6.67 -15.47 -23.65
CA GLN A 171 6.16 -16.14 -24.85
C GLN A 171 4.93 -15.41 -25.39
N GLY A 172 4.35 -15.97 -26.46
CA GLY A 172 3.15 -15.43 -27.10
C GLY A 172 3.32 -13.95 -27.50
N PRO A 173 2.43 -13.05 -27.04
CA PRO A 173 2.48 -11.61 -27.34
C PRO A 173 3.65 -10.86 -26.68
N LYS A 174 4.42 -11.49 -25.77
CA LYS A 174 5.55 -10.87 -25.08
C LYS A 174 5.17 -9.58 -24.35
N LEU A 175 4.16 -9.67 -23.48
CA LEU A 175 3.65 -8.51 -22.76
C LEU A 175 4.69 -7.88 -21.80
N ASN A 176 5.68 -8.66 -21.36
CA ASN A 176 6.73 -8.25 -20.42
C ASN A 176 6.18 -7.58 -19.13
N ALA A 177 4.99 -7.97 -18.68
CA ALA A 177 4.36 -7.46 -17.46
C ALA A 177 5.03 -7.93 -16.16
N VAL A 178 5.68 -9.11 -16.18
CA VAL A 178 6.38 -9.70 -15.03
C VAL A 178 7.87 -9.76 -15.35
N ILE A 179 8.69 -9.12 -14.52
CA ILE A 179 10.15 -9.07 -14.72
C ILE A 179 10.83 -10.32 -14.15
N GLU A 180 10.26 -10.89 -13.08
CA GLU A 180 10.80 -12.06 -12.38
C GLU A 180 9.70 -12.75 -11.58
N THR A 181 9.73 -14.08 -11.52
CA THR A 181 8.91 -14.87 -10.58
C THR A 181 9.82 -15.43 -9.50
N ALA A 182 9.30 -15.63 -8.28
CA ALA A 182 10.03 -16.44 -7.30
C ALA A 182 10.18 -17.89 -7.80
N PRO A 183 11.15 -18.66 -7.28
CA PRO A 183 11.33 -20.05 -7.65
C PRO A 183 10.06 -20.88 -7.42
N ARG A 184 9.74 -21.77 -8.36
CA ARG A 184 8.46 -22.50 -8.38
C ARG A 184 8.27 -23.33 -7.12
N GLU A 185 9.29 -24.02 -6.68
CA GLU A 185 9.29 -24.86 -5.49
C GLU A 185 9.06 -24.05 -4.21
N PHE A 186 9.65 -22.85 -4.11
CA PHE A 186 9.39 -21.92 -3.03
C PHE A 186 7.93 -21.49 -3.00
N LEU A 187 7.37 -21.11 -4.16
CA LEU A 187 5.96 -20.70 -4.28
C LEU A 187 4.99 -21.82 -3.92
N LEU A 188 5.27 -23.06 -4.34
CA LEU A 188 4.43 -24.21 -4.01
C LEU A 188 4.48 -24.55 -2.51
N ALA A 189 5.64 -24.39 -1.87
CA ALA A 189 5.78 -24.56 -0.42
C ALA A 189 5.00 -23.49 0.36
N GLU A 190 5.12 -22.22 -0.03
CA GLU A 190 4.35 -21.12 0.57
C GLU A 190 2.85 -21.33 0.40
N ALA A 191 2.42 -21.74 -0.79
CA ALA A 191 1.02 -22.05 -1.06
C ALA A 191 0.48 -23.18 -0.18
N ALA A 192 1.22 -24.29 -0.08
CA ALA A 192 0.86 -25.42 0.78
C ALA A 192 0.80 -25.01 2.26
N ALA A 193 1.67 -24.10 2.70
CA ALA A 193 1.62 -23.56 4.07
C ALA A 193 0.35 -22.74 4.30
N ARG A 194 -0.07 -21.87 3.36
CA ARG A 194 -1.33 -21.12 3.46
C ARG A 194 -2.55 -22.03 3.43
N ASP A 195 -2.53 -23.08 2.62
CA ASP A 195 -3.58 -24.12 2.60
C ASP A 195 -3.66 -24.86 3.94
N HIS A 196 -2.52 -25.24 4.52
CA HIS A 196 -2.46 -25.88 5.83
C HIS A 196 -3.03 -24.96 6.92
N GLU A 197 -2.59 -23.69 6.98
CA GLU A 197 -3.13 -22.69 7.91
C GLU A 197 -4.66 -22.57 7.79
N ARG A 198 -5.18 -22.54 6.55
CA ARG A 198 -6.64 -22.50 6.31
C ARG A 198 -7.34 -23.74 6.88
N SER A 199 -6.79 -24.93 6.69
CA SER A 199 -7.35 -26.18 7.23
C SER A 199 -7.44 -26.18 8.77
N GLN A 200 -6.56 -25.42 9.43
CA GLN A 200 -6.55 -25.23 10.89
C GLN A 200 -7.43 -24.06 11.36
N GLY A 201 -8.15 -23.40 10.46
CA GLY A 201 -8.95 -22.21 10.75
C GLY A 201 -8.11 -20.96 11.08
N GLN A 202 -6.86 -20.92 10.62
CA GLN A 202 -5.89 -19.83 10.84
C GLN A 202 -5.80 -18.88 9.64
N LYS A 203 -6.94 -18.58 9.01
CA LYS A 203 -7.02 -17.58 7.94
C LYS A 203 -6.61 -16.20 8.48
N ARG A 204 -5.71 -15.51 7.78
CA ARG A 204 -5.08 -14.27 8.25
C ARG A 204 -5.82 -13.00 7.80
N GLY A 205 -6.12 -12.88 6.50
CA GLY A 205 -6.75 -11.71 5.88
C GLY A 205 -7.51 -12.05 4.60
N TYR A 206 -7.87 -11.01 3.83
CA TYR A 206 -8.57 -11.17 2.54
C TYR A 206 -7.71 -11.85 1.47
N MET A 207 -6.39 -11.63 1.52
CA MET A 207 -5.44 -12.21 0.58
C MET A 207 -4.90 -13.58 1.04
N HIS A 208 -5.52 -14.24 2.03
CA HIS A 208 -4.95 -15.47 2.59
C HIS A 208 -4.89 -16.54 1.51
N GLY A 209 -3.69 -16.99 1.16
CA GLY A 209 -3.46 -17.98 0.13
C GLY A 209 -3.62 -17.48 -1.31
N ILE A 210 -3.71 -16.16 -1.52
CA ILE A 210 -3.84 -15.55 -2.85
C ILE A 210 -2.45 -15.17 -3.39
N PRO A 211 -2.06 -15.63 -4.60
CA PRO A 211 -0.85 -15.16 -5.27
C PRO A 211 -0.99 -13.72 -5.78
N ILE A 212 -0.04 -12.85 -5.42
CA ILE A 212 0.00 -11.44 -5.84
C ILE A 212 1.33 -11.09 -6.51
N LEU A 213 1.31 -10.10 -7.40
CA LEU A 213 2.52 -9.52 -7.99
C LEU A 213 2.81 -8.16 -7.36
N VAL A 214 4.08 -7.84 -7.16
CA VAL A 214 4.50 -6.57 -6.55
C VAL A 214 5.49 -5.89 -7.47
N LYS A 215 5.38 -4.57 -7.67
CA LYS A 215 6.35 -3.81 -8.48
C LYS A 215 7.81 -4.06 -8.07
N ASP A 216 8.72 -4.06 -9.03
CA ASP A 216 10.15 -4.38 -8.83
C ASP A 216 10.96 -3.37 -7.98
N ASN A 217 10.30 -2.40 -7.35
CA ASN A 217 10.88 -1.50 -6.36
C ASN A 217 10.49 -1.83 -4.91
N PHE A 218 9.71 -2.88 -4.66
CA PHE A 218 9.46 -3.38 -3.31
C PHE A 218 10.56 -4.35 -2.89
N SER A 219 11.38 -3.98 -1.89
CA SER A 219 12.46 -4.86 -1.41
C SER A 219 11.91 -6.19 -0.91
N THR A 220 12.54 -7.25 -1.38
CA THR A 220 12.46 -8.59 -0.80
C THR A 220 13.84 -8.98 -0.29
N ASN A 221 13.88 -9.56 0.90
CA ASN A 221 15.13 -10.10 1.45
C ASN A 221 15.49 -11.43 0.76
N SER A 222 16.67 -11.95 1.10
CA SER A 222 17.19 -13.21 0.53
C SER A 222 16.27 -14.42 0.70
N THR A 223 15.45 -14.47 1.77
CA THR A 223 14.54 -15.59 2.03
C THR A 223 13.40 -15.72 1.00
N MET A 224 13.07 -14.64 0.31
CA MET A 224 12.05 -14.61 -0.75
C MET A 224 12.60 -15.03 -2.12
N GLN A 225 13.93 -15.19 -2.25
CA GLN A 225 14.60 -15.67 -3.46
C GLN A 225 14.23 -14.88 -4.75
N MET A 226 14.11 -13.56 -4.63
CA MET A 226 13.80 -12.65 -5.74
C MET A 226 14.66 -11.40 -5.65
N ASN A 227 14.99 -10.82 -6.80
CA ASN A 227 15.69 -9.54 -6.87
C ASN A 227 14.74 -8.36 -6.62
N THR A 228 15.30 -7.19 -6.32
CA THR A 228 14.57 -5.91 -6.32
C THR A 228 15.43 -4.90 -7.06
N THR A 229 15.10 -4.65 -8.33
CA THR A 229 16.06 -4.02 -9.25
C THR A 229 15.70 -2.61 -9.70
N ALA A 230 14.48 -2.16 -9.41
CA ALA A 230 13.90 -0.96 -10.04
C ALA A 230 14.05 -0.95 -11.58
N GLY A 231 14.07 -2.14 -12.20
CA GLY A 231 14.30 -2.35 -13.63
C GLY A 231 15.75 -2.21 -14.13
N SER A 232 16.75 -1.94 -13.29
CA SER A 232 18.16 -1.74 -13.69
C SER A 232 19.03 -2.95 -13.36
N PHE A 233 20.04 -3.24 -14.19
CA PHE A 233 21.06 -4.25 -13.87
C PHE A 233 21.97 -3.81 -12.73
N ALA A 234 22.01 -2.51 -12.38
CA ALA A 234 22.78 -1.99 -11.26
C ALA A 234 22.42 -2.66 -9.92
N LEU A 235 21.18 -3.11 -9.74
CA LEU A 235 20.72 -3.76 -8.50
C LEU A 235 20.46 -5.26 -8.68
N LEU A 236 20.84 -5.84 -9.81
CA LEU A 236 20.72 -7.28 -10.02
C LEU A 236 21.63 -8.03 -9.03
N GLY A 237 21.04 -8.96 -8.27
CA GLY A 237 21.71 -9.72 -7.21
C GLY A 237 21.94 -8.95 -5.91
N ALA A 238 21.46 -7.70 -5.79
CA ALA A 238 21.55 -6.96 -4.55
C ALA A 238 20.65 -7.58 -3.46
N ILE A 239 21.15 -7.62 -2.22
CA ILE A 239 20.44 -8.21 -1.08
C ILE A 239 20.00 -7.10 -0.13
N SER A 240 18.68 -7.00 0.07
CA SER A 240 18.10 -6.17 1.12
C SER A 240 18.06 -6.93 2.45
N PRO A 241 18.38 -6.28 3.59
CA PRO A 241 18.37 -6.94 4.89
C PRO A 241 16.95 -7.38 5.32
N ARG A 242 15.91 -6.77 4.76
CA ARG A 242 14.53 -6.94 5.19
C ARG A 242 13.57 -6.78 4.01
N ASN A 243 12.40 -7.41 4.12
CA ASN A 243 11.29 -7.10 3.22
C ASN A 243 10.81 -5.66 3.42
N ALA A 244 10.25 -5.07 2.37
CA ALA A 244 9.49 -3.85 2.48
C ALA A 244 8.34 -4.04 3.49
N ARG A 245 7.97 -2.98 4.22
CA ARG A 245 6.91 -3.11 5.24
C ARG A 245 5.59 -3.55 4.62
N VAL A 246 5.25 -3.02 3.44
CA VAL A 246 4.06 -3.41 2.66
C VAL A 246 4.04 -4.89 2.29
N ILE A 247 5.20 -5.48 1.94
CA ILE A 247 5.33 -6.93 1.66
C ILE A 247 5.11 -7.74 2.94
N THR A 248 5.70 -7.28 4.04
CA THR A 248 5.52 -7.89 5.36
C THR A 248 4.05 -7.87 5.77
N ASP A 249 3.36 -6.74 5.61
CA ASP A 249 1.92 -6.61 5.90
C ASP A 249 1.08 -7.52 4.99
N ALA A 250 1.37 -7.55 3.68
CA ALA A 250 0.67 -8.43 2.73
C ALA A 250 0.80 -9.92 3.09
N VAL A 251 1.98 -10.38 3.51
CA VAL A 251 2.23 -11.79 3.82
C VAL A 251 1.79 -12.15 5.24
N GLU A 252 2.24 -11.40 6.25
CA GLU A 252 2.01 -11.77 7.65
C GLU A 252 0.55 -11.58 8.06
N ARG A 253 -0.08 -10.49 7.60
CA ARG A 253 -1.48 -10.19 7.88
C ARG A 253 -2.41 -10.62 6.77
N GLY A 254 -2.10 -10.28 5.52
CA GLY A 254 -2.96 -10.68 4.41
C GLY A 254 -2.94 -12.18 4.18
N GLY A 255 -1.81 -12.85 4.47
CA GLY A 255 -1.60 -14.25 4.09
C GLY A 255 -1.32 -14.41 2.59
N ALA A 256 -0.94 -13.33 1.90
CA ALA A 256 -0.64 -13.34 0.48
C ALA A 256 0.61 -14.18 0.17
N ILE A 257 0.68 -14.68 -1.06
CA ILE A 257 1.87 -15.35 -1.62
C ILE A 257 2.47 -14.39 -2.64
N ILE A 258 3.70 -13.93 -2.43
CA ILE A 258 4.37 -13.03 -3.38
C ILE A 258 4.86 -13.86 -4.56
N LEU A 259 4.11 -13.83 -5.66
CA LEU A 259 4.36 -14.63 -6.87
C LEU A 259 5.65 -14.22 -7.58
N GLY A 260 5.94 -12.92 -7.57
CA GLY A 260 6.99 -12.34 -8.39
C GLY A 260 6.99 -10.82 -8.37
N LYS A 261 7.86 -10.27 -9.20
CA LYS A 261 8.05 -8.85 -9.45
C LYS A 261 7.37 -8.44 -10.75
N ALA A 262 6.48 -7.47 -10.68
CA ALA A 262 5.92 -6.82 -11.85
C ALA A 262 6.93 -5.84 -12.45
N SER A 263 7.01 -5.80 -13.78
CA SER A 263 7.84 -4.85 -14.52
C SER A 263 7.44 -3.40 -14.23
N MET A 264 8.40 -2.50 -14.46
CA MET A 264 8.21 -1.07 -14.24
C MET A 264 9.06 -0.26 -15.20
N SER A 265 8.74 1.03 -15.33
CA SER A 265 9.69 1.99 -15.90
C SER A 265 10.93 2.10 -15.01
N ALA A 266 12.12 2.08 -15.61
CA ALA A 266 13.39 2.12 -14.89
C ALA A 266 13.44 3.28 -13.89
N TRP A 267 13.87 2.98 -12.65
CA TRP A 267 13.92 3.95 -11.54
C TRP A 267 12.62 4.73 -11.35
N ALA A 268 11.49 4.04 -11.55
CA ALA A 268 10.15 4.60 -11.44
C ALA A 268 9.93 5.86 -12.32
N GLN A 269 10.48 5.85 -13.55
CA GLN A 269 10.45 6.97 -14.50
C GLN A 269 11.31 8.18 -14.06
N PHE A 270 12.22 8.00 -13.10
CA PHE A 270 13.08 9.06 -12.59
C PHE A 270 14.55 8.95 -13.05
N ARG A 271 14.81 8.20 -14.13
CA ARG A 271 16.15 8.02 -14.70
C ARG A 271 16.62 9.21 -15.56
N GLY A 272 15.75 9.76 -16.40
CA GLY A 272 16.03 10.86 -17.33
C GLY A 272 14.77 11.26 -18.11
N ARG A 273 14.83 12.23 -19.04
CA ARG A 273 13.63 12.64 -19.82
C ARG A 273 13.34 11.73 -21.04
N MET A 274 13.75 10.47 -20.99
CA MET A 274 13.29 9.49 -21.98
C MET A 274 11.82 9.19 -21.66
N ASP A 275 10.91 9.57 -22.55
CA ASP A 275 9.49 9.18 -22.45
C ASP A 275 9.32 7.69 -22.85
N ALA A 276 9.95 6.81 -22.07
CA ALA A 276 9.97 5.37 -22.29
C ALA A 276 9.08 4.66 -21.25
N GLN A 277 7.79 5.03 -21.23
CA GLN A 277 6.82 4.47 -20.31
C GLN A 277 6.74 2.94 -20.45
N GLY A 278 6.78 2.24 -19.32
CA GLY A 278 6.84 0.79 -19.24
C GLY A 278 8.16 0.14 -19.64
N TRP A 279 9.22 0.89 -19.97
CA TRP A 279 10.53 0.34 -20.30
C TRP A 279 11.51 0.29 -19.14
N SER A 280 12.25 -0.80 -19.05
CA SER A 280 13.48 -0.83 -18.26
C SER A 280 14.57 -1.68 -18.92
N PRO A 281 15.86 -1.41 -18.65
CA PRO A 281 16.99 -2.22 -19.11
C PRO A 281 16.80 -3.72 -18.92
N ARG A 282 16.40 -4.13 -17.71
CA ARG A 282 16.22 -5.54 -17.36
C ARG A 282 14.88 -6.10 -17.86
N GLY A 283 13.82 -5.30 -17.84
CA GLY A 283 12.46 -5.77 -18.15
C GLY A 283 12.07 -5.72 -19.62
N GLY A 284 12.73 -4.87 -20.42
CA GLY A 284 12.28 -4.47 -21.74
C GLY A 284 11.04 -3.56 -21.68
N TYR A 285 10.38 -3.36 -22.83
CA TYR A 285 9.09 -2.66 -22.89
C TYR A 285 7.96 -3.56 -22.43
N THR A 286 7.24 -3.10 -21.41
CA THR A 286 5.90 -3.61 -21.07
C THR A 286 4.91 -3.13 -22.12
N THR A 287 4.07 -4.02 -22.67
CA THR A 287 3.10 -3.68 -23.72
C THR A 287 1.66 -3.84 -23.25
N SER A 288 0.76 -2.99 -23.73
CA SER A 288 -0.66 -3.02 -23.35
C SER A 288 -1.32 -4.31 -23.81
N ALA A 289 -2.20 -4.87 -22.98
CA ALA A 289 -3.05 -6.00 -23.35
C ALA A 289 -4.22 -5.60 -24.27
N TYR A 290 -4.49 -4.30 -24.42
CA TYR A 290 -5.58 -3.77 -25.25
C TYR A 290 -5.15 -3.33 -26.65
N PHE A 291 -3.84 -3.23 -26.89
CA PHE A 291 -3.27 -2.94 -28.20
C PHE A 291 -1.83 -3.48 -28.30
N PRO A 292 -1.49 -4.31 -29.29
CA PRO A 292 -0.14 -4.84 -29.45
C PRO A 292 0.92 -3.73 -29.53
N GLY A 293 1.88 -3.75 -28.61
CA GLY A 293 2.92 -2.72 -28.52
C GLY A 293 2.40 -1.35 -28.03
N GLY A 294 1.16 -1.25 -27.55
CA GLY A 294 0.58 -0.02 -27.02
C GLY A 294 1.19 0.42 -25.70
N ASN A 295 1.15 1.73 -25.43
CA ASN A 295 1.62 2.31 -24.18
C ASN A 295 0.79 1.78 -22.98
N THR A 296 1.45 1.59 -21.85
CA THR A 296 0.86 1.05 -20.61
C THR A 296 0.75 2.10 -19.50
N CYS A 297 1.09 3.34 -19.82
CA CYS A 297 1.58 4.35 -18.91
C CYS A 297 2.72 3.82 -18.00
N GLY A 298 3.04 4.54 -16.94
CA GLY A 298 4.10 4.15 -16.01
C GLY A 298 4.02 4.95 -14.72
N SER A 299 4.83 4.63 -13.72
CA SER A 299 5.89 3.61 -13.78
C SER A 299 5.48 2.22 -13.34
N SER A 300 4.29 1.99 -12.78
CA SER A 300 3.79 0.65 -12.39
C SER A 300 3.17 -0.12 -13.57
N SER A 301 3.81 -0.08 -14.74
CA SER A 301 3.32 -0.62 -16.02
C SER A 301 2.95 -2.10 -15.92
N GLY A 302 3.86 -2.92 -15.40
CA GLY A 302 3.69 -4.37 -15.29
C GLY A 302 2.54 -4.74 -14.36
N SER A 303 2.37 -4.00 -13.25
CA SER A 303 1.25 -4.20 -12.32
C SER A 303 -0.10 -3.93 -13.01
N GLY A 304 -0.20 -2.86 -13.79
CA GLY A 304 -1.39 -2.55 -14.59
C GLY A 304 -1.74 -3.64 -15.61
N VAL A 305 -0.77 -4.08 -16.41
CA VAL A 305 -0.98 -5.14 -17.40
C VAL A 305 -1.27 -6.49 -16.74
N ALA A 306 -0.54 -6.87 -15.69
CA ALA A 306 -0.77 -8.14 -15.01
C ALA A 306 -2.16 -8.22 -14.36
N ALA A 307 -2.64 -7.12 -13.77
CA ALA A 307 -3.99 -7.04 -13.23
C ALA A 307 -5.06 -7.15 -14.33
N SER A 308 -4.84 -6.53 -15.49
CA SER A 308 -5.86 -6.44 -16.56
C SER A 308 -6.16 -7.77 -17.25
N ILE A 309 -5.21 -8.72 -17.24
CA ILE A 309 -5.36 -10.05 -17.85
C ILE A 309 -5.30 -11.21 -16.84
N GLY A 310 -5.34 -10.91 -15.54
CA GLY A 310 -5.41 -11.93 -14.49
C GLY A 310 -4.16 -12.81 -14.41
N LEU A 311 -2.97 -12.19 -14.37
CA LEU A 311 -1.70 -12.90 -14.12
C LEU A 311 -1.41 -13.11 -12.63
N ALA A 312 -2.22 -12.50 -11.75
CA ALA A 312 -2.23 -12.71 -10.31
C ALA A 312 -3.61 -12.32 -9.76
N GLY A 313 -3.91 -12.69 -8.50
CA GLY A 313 -5.16 -12.30 -7.84
C GLY A 313 -5.21 -10.80 -7.49
N ALA A 314 -4.05 -10.19 -7.25
CA ALA A 314 -3.91 -8.75 -7.07
C ALA A 314 -2.50 -8.28 -7.46
N THR A 315 -2.33 -6.98 -7.67
CA THR A 315 -1.01 -6.38 -7.87
C THR A 315 -0.80 -5.13 -7.01
N LEU A 316 0.46 -4.84 -6.67
CA LEU A 316 0.87 -3.63 -5.97
C LEU A 316 1.75 -2.75 -6.85
N GLY A 317 1.54 -1.44 -6.76
CA GLY A 317 2.34 -0.40 -7.41
C GLY A 317 2.78 0.68 -6.44
N THR A 318 3.56 1.64 -6.94
CA THR A 318 3.98 2.83 -6.19
C THR A 318 3.72 4.08 -7.02
N GLU A 319 3.29 5.14 -6.36
CA GLU A 319 3.09 6.44 -6.98
C GLU A 319 3.89 7.54 -6.29
N THR A 320 4.67 8.26 -7.08
CA THR A 320 5.24 9.56 -6.74
C THR A 320 4.41 10.66 -7.38
N ASP A 321 4.13 10.50 -8.68
CA ASP A 321 3.14 11.25 -9.43
C ASP A 321 2.60 10.35 -10.56
N GLY A 322 1.29 10.12 -10.61
CA GLY A 322 0.56 9.33 -11.61
C GLY A 322 0.87 7.82 -11.69
N SER A 323 1.95 7.35 -11.08
CA SER A 323 2.51 6.00 -11.30
C SER A 323 1.69 4.80 -10.81
N ILE A 324 0.52 4.99 -10.18
CA ILE A 324 -0.52 3.97 -9.90
C ILE A 324 -1.75 4.26 -10.76
N VAL A 325 -2.29 5.48 -10.69
CA VAL A 325 -3.59 5.81 -11.31
C VAL A 325 -3.52 5.91 -12.84
N CYS A 326 -2.39 6.33 -13.40
CA CYS A 326 -2.18 6.41 -14.85
C CYS A 326 -2.05 5.01 -15.48
N PRO A 327 -1.15 4.10 -15.01
CA PRO A 327 -1.13 2.75 -15.55
C PRO A 327 -2.42 1.97 -15.26
N ALA A 328 -3.16 2.30 -14.21
CA ALA A 328 -4.50 1.72 -14.03
C ALA A 328 -5.48 2.17 -15.12
N SER A 329 -5.53 3.47 -15.40
CA SER A 329 -6.30 4.09 -16.48
C SER A 329 -6.01 3.43 -17.83
N SER A 330 -4.73 3.39 -18.24
CA SER A 330 -4.30 2.89 -19.55
C SER A 330 -4.47 1.37 -19.74
N ASN A 331 -4.74 0.62 -18.67
CA ASN A 331 -4.92 -0.83 -18.70
C ASN A 331 -6.32 -1.28 -18.24
N ALA A 332 -7.30 -0.37 -18.22
CA ALA A 332 -8.70 -0.67 -17.89
C ALA A 332 -8.89 -1.35 -16.52
N VAL A 333 -8.10 -0.96 -15.51
CA VAL A 333 -8.18 -1.50 -14.15
C VAL A 333 -8.30 -0.38 -13.12
N VAL A 334 -8.58 -0.73 -11.87
CA VAL A 334 -8.66 0.20 -10.75
C VAL A 334 -7.27 0.39 -10.14
N GLY A 335 -6.88 1.65 -9.94
CA GLY A 335 -5.65 2.01 -9.24
C GLY A 335 -5.96 2.91 -8.06
N PHE A 336 -5.54 2.52 -6.85
CA PHE A 336 -5.79 3.30 -5.64
C PHE A 336 -4.48 3.79 -5.04
N LYS A 337 -4.23 5.10 -5.10
CA LYS A 337 -3.14 5.75 -4.37
C LYS A 337 -3.67 6.25 -3.04
N PRO A 338 -3.25 5.69 -1.90
CA PRO A 338 -3.69 6.19 -0.61
C PRO A 338 -3.02 7.50 -0.22
N THR A 339 -3.52 8.15 0.85
CA THR A 339 -2.84 9.28 1.48
C THR A 339 -1.41 8.90 1.83
N VAL A 340 -0.44 9.80 1.58
CA VAL A 340 0.96 9.56 1.94
C VAL A 340 1.06 9.34 3.46
N GLY A 341 1.63 8.19 3.85
CA GLY A 341 1.68 7.75 5.24
C GLY A 341 0.58 6.76 5.63
N LEU A 342 -0.38 6.46 4.76
CA LEU A 342 -1.29 5.34 4.99
C LEU A 342 -0.55 4.00 4.84
N VAL A 343 0.13 3.76 3.73
CA VAL A 343 0.93 2.55 3.55
C VAL A 343 2.40 2.90 3.75
N SER A 344 3.12 2.12 4.57
CA SER A 344 4.54 2.38 4.83
C SER A 344 5.38 2.21 3.57
N ARG A 345 6.35 3.10 3.40
CA ARG A 345 7.32 3.14 2.29
C ARG A 345 8.66 2.53 2.68
N ALA A 346 8.80 2.05 3.90
CA ALA A 346 10.06 1.47 4.36
C ALA A 346 10.41 0.23 3.54
N GLY A 347 11.63 0.21 2.98
CA GLY A 347 12.09 -0.84 2.06
C GLY A 347 11.47 -0.77 0.66
N VAL A 348 10.99 0.41 0.23
CA VAL A 348 10.66 0.68 -1.18
C VAL A 348 11.81 1.51 -1.76
N ILE A 349 12.31 1.14 -2.94
CA ILE A 349 13.28 1.99 -3.66
C ILE A 349 12.58 3.34 -3.95
N PRO A 350 13.06 4.45 -3.37
CA PRO A 350 12.28 5.68 -3.29
C PRO A 350 12.47 6.58 -4.51
N ILE A 351 11.56 7.55 -4.67
CA ILE A 351 11.83 8.83 -5.34
C ILE A 351 11.68 9.97 -4.34
N SER A 352 10.51 10.12 -3.73
CA SER A 352 10.19 11.28 -2.89
C SER A 352 9.59 10.87 -1.55
N SER A 353 10.28 11.22 -0.47
CA SER A 353 9.72 11.16 0.88
C SER A 353 8.52 12.09 1.10
N THR A 354 8.28 13.04 0.21
CA THR A 354 7.11 13.93 0.21
C THR A 354 5.91 13.29 -0.47
N GLN A 355 6.10 12.55 -1.56
CA GLN A 355 5.00 12.12 -2.43
C GLN A 355 4.78 10.61 -2.53
N ASP A 356 5.82 9.80 -2.31
CA ASP A 356 5.75 8.35 -2.55
C ASP A 356 4.63 7.70 -1.73
N SER A 357 3.83 6.86 -2.39
CA SER A 357 2.72 6.13 -1.80
C SER A 357 2.53 4.77 -2.47
N PRO A 358 2.72 3.65 -1.76
CA PRO A 358 2.36 2.32 -2.24
C PRO A 358 0.85 2.11 -2.24
N GLY A 359 0.33 1.40 -3.24
CA GLY A 359 -1.10 1.14 -3.34
C GLY A 359 -1.46 0.01 -4.32
N PRO A 360 -2.71 -0.49 -4.27
CA PRO A 360 -3.15 -1.57 -5.14
C PRO A 360 -3.46 -1.12 -6.58
N ILE A 361 -3.18 -2.01 -7.53
CA ILE A 361 -3.70 -1.97 -8.90
C ILE A 361 -4.40 -3.30 -9.17
N VAL A 362 -5.72 -3.27 -9.37
CA VAL A 362 -6.61 -4.45 -9.27
C VAL A 362 -7.82 -4.28 -10.19
N GLN A 363 -8.59 -5.35 -10.39
CA GLN A 363 -9.69 -5.33 -11.37
C GLN A 363 -10.94 -4.58 -10.91
N THR A 364 -11.18 -4.49 -9.60
CA THR A 364 -12.38 -3.84 -9.05
C THR A 364 -12.08 -2.95 -7.85
N VAL A 365 -12.98 -1.99 -7.56
CA VAL A 365 -12.85 -1.15 -6.35
C VAL A 365 -12.96 -1.98 -5.07
N ALA A 366 -13.80 -3.03 -5.09
CA ALA A 366 -13.92 -3.97 -3.98
C ALA A 366 -12.62 -4.73 -3.71
N ASP A 367 -11.89 -5.13 -4.75
CA ASP A 367 -10.57 -5.75 -4.61
C ASP A 367 -9.55 -4.73 -4.05
N ALA A 368 -9.65 -3.45 -4.45
CA ALA A 368 -8.75 -2.42 -3.95
C ALA A 368 -8.93 -2.22 -2.45
N ALA A 369 -10.18 -2.25 -1.98
CA ALA A 369 -10.50 -2.19 -0.56
C ALA A 369 -9.99 -3.41 0.22
N ARG A 370 -10.10 -4.62 -0.33
CA ARG A 370 -9.55 -5.85 0.27
C ARG A 370 -8.03 -5.78 0.41
N VAL A 371 -7.34 -5.43 -0.67
CA VAL A 371 -5.87 -5.31 -0.66
C VAL A 371 -5.43 -4.18 0.27
N LEU A 372 -6.08 -3.01 0.22
CA LEU A 372 -5.73 -1.89 1.10
C LEU A 372 -5.93 -2.26 2.58
N THR A 373 -6.99 -3.00 2.89
CA THR A 373 -7.22 -3.54 4.24
C THR A 373 -6.04 -4.38 4.68
N ASP A 374 -5.48 -5.22 3.82
CA ASP A 374 -4.38 -6.14 4.14
C ASP A 374 -2.97 -5.53 4.06
N ILE A 375 -2.77 -4.36 3.43
CA ILE A 375 -1.46 -3.69 3.36
C ILE A 375 -1.33 -2.40 4.18
N ALA A 376 -2.42 -1.75 4.60
CA ALA A 376 -2.36 -0.52 5.41
C ALA A 376 -1.72 -0.76 6.80
N THR A 377 -0.72 0.02 7.17
CA THR A 377 0.10 -0.19 8.39
C THR A 377 -0.74 -0.25 9.68
N LEU A 378 -0.96 -1.44 10.26
CA LEU A 378 -1.77 -1.57 11.49
C LEU A 378 -1.10 -1.01 12.74
N GLY A 379 0.22 -0.86 12.75
CA GLY A 379 0.95 -0.22 13.86
C GLY A 379 0.73 1.29 13.96
N GLY A 380 -0.02 1.90 13.03
CA GLY A 380 -0.09 3.36 12.91
C GLY A 380 1.24 3.91 12.39
N TYR A 381 2.26 3.91 13.24
CA TYR A 381 3.62 4.34 12.95
C TYR A 381 4.52 3.14 12.62
N ASP A 382 5.19 3.19 11.48
CA ASP A 382 6.39 2.42 11.19
C ASP A 382 7.61 3.27 11.54
N GLY A 383 8.47 2.78 12.44
CA GLY A 383 9.68 3.47 12.88
C GLY A 383 10.68 3.78 11.77
N ARG A 384 10.54 3.16 10.59
CA ARG A 384 11.35 3.41 9.39
C ARG A 384 10.67 4.33 8.37
N ASP A 385 9.47 4.82 8.66
CA ASP A 385 8.75 5.75 7.79
C ASP A 385 7.98 6.80 8.59
N ASP A 386 8.58 7.99 8.74
CA ASP A 386 8.00 9.11 9.48
C ASP A 386 6.67 9.63 8.92
N ALA A 387 6.36 9.41 7.63
CA ALA A 387 5.07 9.82 7.07
C ALA A 387 3.90 9.08 7.75
N THR A 388 4.12 7.85 8.21
CA THR A 388 3.09 7.06 8.89
C THR A 388 2.69 7.63 10.26
N ARG A 389 3.49 8.55 10.82
CA ARG A 389 3.17 9.27 12.06
C ARG A 389 2.01 10.26 11.88
N ALA A 390 1.79 10.76 10.66
CA ALA A 390 0.79 11.80 10.36
C ALA A 390 -0.66 11.29 10.42
N ARG A 391 -0.88 9.98 10.56
CA ARG A 391 -2.21 9.37 10.58
C ARG A 391 -3.08 9.90 11.74
N PRO A 392 -4.24 10.49 11.46
CA PRO A 392 -5.12 11.00 12.50
C PRO A 392 -5.85 9.87 13.23
N ARG A 393 -6.43 10.20 14.39
CA ARG A 393 -7.18 9.24 15.24
C ARG A 393 -8.42 8.63 14.59
N HIS A 394 -8.91 9.13 13.46
CA HIS A 394 -10.08 8.56 12.75
C HIS A 394 -9.65 7.60 11.64
N ALA A 395 -8.49 7.80 11.01
CA ALA A 395 -7.80 6.81 10.18
C ALA A 395 -7.09 5.78 11.07
N ARG A 396 -7.86 5.12 11.94
CA ARG A 396 -7.36 4.24 13.00
C ARG A 396 -6.59 3.05 12.45
N ARG A 397 -5.81 2.44 13.34
CA ARG A 397 -5.30 1.08 13.16
C ARG A 397 -6.49 0.13 12.90
N GLY A 398 -6.39 -0.70 11.87
CA GLY A 398 -7.35 -1.80 11.66
C GLY A 398 -8.62 -1.42 10.90
N VAL A 399 -8.59 -0.35 10.10
CA VAL A 399 -9.71 -0.05 9.20
C VAL A 399 -9.86 -1.18 8.18
N ASP A 400 -11.06 -1.72 8.13
CA ASP A 400 -11.54 -2.60 7.07
C ASP A 400 -12.23 -1.71 6.03
N TYR A 401 -11.56 -1.51 4.89
CA TYR A 401 -12.07 -0.66 3.82
C TYR A 401 -13.22 -1.30 3.05
N VAL A 402 -13.36 -2.63 3.10
CA VAL A 402 -14.52 -3.32 2.52
C VAL A 402 -15.75 -2.92 3.33
N TYR A 403 -15.67 -3.02 4.66
CA TYR A 403 -16.71 -2.51 5.54
C TYR A 403 -16.96 -1.00 5.33
N GLY A 404 -15.88 -0.22 5.15
CA GLY A 404 -15.94 1.22 4.84
C GLY A 404 -16.86 1.54 3.65
N ILE A 405 -16.69 0.84 2.52
CA ILE A 405 -17.54 1.02 1.32
C ILE A 405 -19.04 0.92 1.67
N HIS A 406 -19.43 -0.14 2.36
CA HIS A 406 -20.84 -0.39 2.67
C HIS A 406 -21.38 0.54 3.76
N ARG A 407 -20.53 0.89 4.74
CA ARG A 407 -20.86 1.89 5.76
C ARG A 407 -21.23 3.24 5.13
N TYR A 408 -20.58 3.60 4.03
CA TYR A 408 -20.84 4.85 3.29
C TYR A 408 -21.82 4.66 2.12
N GLY A 409 -22.62 3.59 2.12
CA GLY A 409 -23.79 3.45 1.25
C GLY A 409 -23.63 2.48 0.08
N GLY A 410 -22.48 1.80 -0.07
CA GLY A 410 -22.28 0.79 -1.12
C GLY A 410 -22.60 1.35 -2.50
N VAL A 411 -23.42 0.65 -3.30
CA VAL A 411 -23.81 1.14 -4.65
C VAL A 411 -24.63 2.44 -4.62
N ARG A 412 -25.17 2.83 -3.45
CA ARG A 412 -25.93 4.07 -3.27
C ARG A 412 -25.07 5.22 -2.74
N ALA A 413 -23.76 5.02 -2.57
CA ALA A 413 -22.87 6.00 -1.96
C ALA A 413 -22.84 7.36 -2.68
N LEU A 414 -23.20 7.42 -3.96
CA LEU A 414 -23.27 8.68 -4.73
C LEU A 414 -24.56 9.48 -4.51
N LYS A 415 -25.61 8.89 -3.91
CA LYS A 415 -26.91 9.56 -3.78
C LYS A 415 -26.82 10.80 -2.89
N GLY A 416 -27.03 11.97 -3.50
CA GLY A 416 -26.97 13.28 -2.85
C GLY A 416 -25.55 13.79 -2.59
N VAL A 417 -24.52 13.04 -2.97
CA VAL A 417 -23.12 13.46 -2.82
C VAL A 417 -22.80 14.52 -3.87
N ARG A 418 -22.14 15.58 -3.46
CA ARG A 418 -21.69 16.67 -4.32
C ARG A 418 -20.30 16.35 -4.86
N ILE A 419 -20.20 16.17 -6.17
CA ILE A 419 -18.95 15.87 -6.88
C ILE A 419 -18.55 17.09 -7.71
N GLY A 420 -17.32 17.56 -7.52
CA GLY A 420 -16.76 18.66 -8.29
C GLY A 420 -16.14 18.16 -9.59
N ILE A 421 -16.53 18.73 -10.72
CA ILE A 421 -15.90 18.48 -12.03
C ILE A 421 -15.04 19.67 -12.40
N LEU A 422 -13.84 19.41 -12.93
CA LEU A 422 -12.88 20.44 -13.35
C LEU A 422 -13.06 20.80 -14.83
N GLU A 423 -14.30 21.08 -15.24
CA GLU A 423 -14.68 21.25 -16.66
C GLU A 423 -13.92 22.41 -17.32
N ASP A 424 -13.83 23.56 -16.64
CA ASP A 424 -13.20 24.75 -17.21
C ASP A 424 -11.68 24.62 -17.29
N GLU A 425 -11.04 23.89 -16.37
CA GLU A 425 -9.60 23.65 -16.42
C GLU A 425 -9.21 22.48 -17.32
N PHE A 426 -10.12 21.51 -17.49
CA PHE A 426 -9.90 20.37 -18.36
C PHE A 426 -10.14 20.69 -19.83
N VAL A 427 -11.25 21.38 -20.16
CA VAL A 427 -11.61 21.68 -21.56
C VAL A 427 -10.83 22.87 -22.13
N ASN A 428 -10.17 23.67 -21.27
CA ASN A 428 -9.34 24.77 -21.71
C ASN A 428 -8.02 24.27 -22.29
N ALA A 429 -7.93 24.26 -23.62
CA ALA A 429 -6.75 23.89 -24.40
C ALA A 429 -5.50 24.75 -24.11
N THR A 430 -5.64 25.86 -23.39
CA THR A 430 -4.50 26.73 -22.97
C THR A 430 -3.87 26.23 -21.67
N LEU A 431 -4.59 25.41 -20.91
CA LEU A 431 -4.19 24.87 -19.61
C LEU A 431 -3.94 23.35 -19.68
N GLY A 432 -4.71 22.59 -20.45
CA GLY A 432 -4.60 21.13 -20.50
C GLY A 432 -3.87 20.58 -21.73
N GLU A 433 -2.85 19.75 -21.51
CA GLU A 433 -2.41 18.73 -22.47
C GLU A 433 -3.40 17.55 -22.40
N PHE A 434 -4.61 17.70 -22.95
CA PHE A 434 -5.59 16.62 -22.97
C PHE A 434 -5.85 16.15 -24.40
N ASP A 435 -6.03 14.84 -24.58
CA ASP A 435 -6.42 14.28 -25.86
C ASP A 435 -7.93 14.47 -26.09
N PRO A 436 -8.38 15.18 -27.15
CA PRO A 436 -9.79 15.36 -27.43
C PRO A 436 -10.58 14.05 -27.56
N ALA A 437 -9.91 12.93 -27.86
CA ALA A 437 -10.53 11.61 -27.96
C ALA A 437 -11.15 11.11 -26.63
N VAL A 438 -10.74 11.67 -25.48
CA VAL A 438 -11.27 11.28 -24.17
C VAL A 438 -12.60 11.96 -23.83
N LEU A 439 -12.91 13.11 -24.44
CA LEU A 439 -14.08 13.94 -24.10
C LEU A 439 -15.42 13.19 -24.16
N PRO A 440 -15.72 12.38 -25.19
CA PRO A 440 -16.99 11.65 -25.25
C PRO A 440 -17.15 10.66 -24.08
N VAL A 441 -16.07 9.98 -23.72
CA VAL A 441 -16.05 9.01 -22.62
C VAL A 441 -16.19 9.71 -21.28
N TYR A 442 -15.50 10.84 -21.10
CA TYR A 442 -15.61 11.66 -19.89
C TYR A 442 -17.04 12.19 -19.68
N ASN A 443 -17.66 12.73 -20.72
CA ASN A 443 -19.04 13.24 -20.63
C ASN A 443 -20.03 12.14 -20.23
N ALA A 444 -19.89 10.94 -20.82
CA ALA A 444 -20.70 9.79 -20.44
C ALA A 444 -20.50 9.40 -18.96
N ALA A 445 -19.26 9.44 -18.47
CA ALA A 445 -18.95 9.17 -17.06
C ALA A 445 -19.60 10.18 -16.10
N ILE A 446 -19.59 11.48 -16.46
CA ILE A 446 -20.26 12.51 -15.66
C ILE A 446 -21.78 12.31 -15.67
N ASP A 447 -22.36 11.89 -16.80
CA ASP A 447 -23.78 11.55 -16.85
C ASP A 447 -24.12 10.33 -15.98
N THR A 448 -23.25 9.31 -15.96
CA THR A 448 -23.40 8.17 -15.03
C THR A 448 -23.38 8.63 -13.57
N LEU A 449 -22.49 9.54 -13.19
CA LEU A 449 -22.50 10.11 -11.83
C LEU A 449 -23.82 10.81 -11.50
N ARG A 450 -24.37 11.61 -12.43
CA ARG A 450 -25.70 12.25 -12.26
C ARG A 450 -26.80 11.22 -12.08
N GLN A 451 -26.82 10.18 -12.92
CA GLN A 451 -27.82 9.10 -12.88
C GLN A 451 -27.74 8.28 -11.60
N ALA A 452 -26.53 8.07 -11.06
CA ALA A 452 -26.29 7.45 -9.75
C ALA A 452 -26.73 8.34 -8.56
N GLY A 453 -27.19 9.57 -8.83
CA GLY A 453 -27.75 10.48 -7.84
C GLY A 453 -26.75 11.50 -7.28
N ALA A 454 -25.55 11.63 -7.86
CA ALA A 454 -24.61 12.66 -7.47
C ALA A 454 -25.06 14.04 -7.97
N VAL A 455 -24.82 15.06 -7.16
CA VAL A 455 -24.97 16.47 -7.52
C VAL A 455 -23.65 16.93 -8.14
N ILE A 456 -23.65 17.14 -9.46
CA ILE A 456 -22.46 17.61 -10.17
C ILE A 456 -22.32 19.12 -10.01
N VAL A 457 -21.14 19.55 -9.57
CA VAL A 457 -20.80 20.95 -9.33
C VAL A 457 -19.60 21.29 -10.20
N LYS A 458 -19.69 22.36 -11.00
CA LYS A 458 -18.50 22.90 -11.66
C LYS A 458 -17.59 23.48 -10.59
N ALA A 459 -16.41 22.90 -10.42
CA ALA A 459 -15.44 23.30 -9.43
C ALA A 459 -14.21 23.88 -10.11
N VAL A 460 -13.55 24.81 -9.42
CA VAL A 460 -12.28 25.39 -9.86
C VAL A 460 -11.25 25.20 -8.75
N ILE A 461 -10.05 24.73 -9.10
CA ILE A 461 -8.91 24.66 -8.19
C ILE A 461 -8.23 26.04 -8.16
N PRO A 462 -8.23 26.74 -7.00
CA PRO A 462 -7.73 28.13 -6.94
C PRO A 462 -6.26 28.29 -7.34
N THR A 463 -5.47 27.22 -7.24
CA THR A 463 -4.04 27.21 -7.56
C THR A 463 -3.74 26.77 -9.00
N THR A 464 -4.73 26.46 -9.84
CA THR A 464 -4.49 25.94 -11.20
C THR A 464 -3.57 26.85 -12.03
N ALA A 465 -3.80 28.17 -12.04
CA ALA A 465 -2.95 29.08 -12.80
C ALA A 465 -1.49 29.09 -12.27
N HIS A 466 -1.32 29.05 -10.95
CA HIS A 466 0.02 28.94 -10.34
C HIS A 466 0.65 27.58 -10.58
N TRP A 467 -0.15 26.51 -10.69
CA TRP A 467 0.33 25.17 -11.00
C TRP A 467 1.07 25.16 -12.33
N PHE A 468 0.44 25.63 -13.40
CA PHE A 468 1.09 25.70 -14.72
C PHE A 468 2.29 26.64 -14.76
N ALA A 469 2.35 27.64 -13.89
CA ALA A 469 3.47 28.56 -13.83
C ALA A 469 4.68 28.03 -13.01
N LEU A 470 4.44 27.22 -11.98
CA LEU A 470 5.44 26.94 -10.92
C LEU A 470 5.68 25.46 -10.63
N ALA A 471 4.74 24.57 -10.98
CA ALA A 471 4.75 23.20 -10.50
C ALA A 471 5.96 22.40 -11.02
N ASP A 472 6.23 22.45 -12.32
CA ASP A 472 7.31 21.67 -12.93
C ASP A 472 8.65 21.95 -12.26
N GLU A 473 9.03 23.22 -12.10
CA GLU A 473 10.28 23.59 -11.43
C GLU A 473 10.28 23.19 -9.94
N ALA A 474 9.22 23.52 -9.19
CA ALA A 474 9.17 23.29 -7.75
C ALA A 474 9.16 21.79 -7.40
N GLU A 475 8.28 21.01 -8.04
CA GLU A 475 8.20 19.57 -7.86
C GLU A 475 9.49 18.89 -8.32
N HIS A 476 10.08 19.32 -9.44
CA HIS A 476 11.33 18.76 -9.92
C HIS A 476 12.48 18.97 -8.93
N ILE A 477 12.59 20.16 -8.32
CA ILE A 477 13.59 20.42 -7.27
C ILE A 477 13.37 19.52 -6.06
N VAL A 478 12.12 19.39 -5.59
CA VAL A 478 11.77 18.56 -4.43
C VAL A 478 12.11 17.10 -4.70
N THR A 479 11.55 16.52 -5.77
CA THR A 479 11.71 15.11 -6.12
C THR A 479 13.16 14.76 -6.45
N SER A 480 13.91 15.63 -7.13
CA SER A 480 15.32 15.34 -7.46
C SER A 480 16.24 15.42 -6.24
N THR A 481 15.99 16.36 -5.32
CA THR A 481 16.73 16.46 -4.06
C THR A 481 16.46 15.23 -3.21
N GLU A 482 15.19 14.89 -3.03
CA GLU A 482 14.77 13.74 -2.21
C GLU A 482 15.23 12.42 -2.83
N PHE A 483 15.16 12.25 -4.14
CA PHE A 483 15.58 11.01 -4.79
C PHE A 483 17.05 10.73 -4.52
N LYS A 484 17.91 11.75 -4.68
CA LYS A 484 19.34 11.60 -4.41
C LYS A 484 19.61 11.23 -2.95
N VAL A 485 18.99 11.92 -2.00
CA VAL A 485 19.18 11.65 -0.57
C VAL A 485 18.65 10.27 -0.20
N LYS A 486 17.42 9.96 -0.59
CA LYS A 486 16.73 8.73 -0.19
C LYS A 486 17.24 7.49 -0.93
N LEU A 487 17.67 7.62 -2.19
CA LEU A 487 18.33 6.51 -2.87
C LEU A 487 19.66 6.17 -2.21
N ASN A 488 20.47 7.18 -1.85
CA ASN A 488 21.72 6.93 -1.12
C ASN A 488 21.48 6.27 0.24
N GLU A 489 20.48 6.72 1.00
CA GLU A 489 20.06 6.08 2.25
C GLU A 489 19.66 4.60 2.01
N TYR A 490 18.84 4.34 0.98
CA TYR A 490 18.43 2.98 0.62
C TYR A 490 19.62 2.09 0.23
N LEU A 491 20.52 2.58 -0.63
CA LEU A 491 21.68 1.82 -1.10
C LEU A 491 22.63 1.49 0.05
N ALA A 492 22.78 2.39 1.03
CA ALA A 492 23.59 2.17 2.21
C ALA A 492 23.03 1.10 3.17
N GLU A 493 21.74 0.75 3.07
CA GLU A 493 21.14 -0.34 3.85
C GLU A 493 21.39 -1.73 3.24
N LEU A 494 21.79 -1.82 1.97
CA LEU A 494 21.95 -3.10 1.28
C LEU A 494 23.12 -3.91 1.85
N GLU A 495 22.89 -5.19 2.11
CA GLU A 495 23.91 -6.08 2.70
C GLU A 495 24.94 -6.54 1.66
N HIS A 496 24.50 -6.65 0.41
CA HIS A 496 25.33 -7.08 -0.71
C HIS A 496 24.89 -6.35 -1.98
N VAL A 497 25.86 -5.83 -2.75
CA VAL A 497 25.62 -5.15 -4.02
C VAL A 497 26.68 -5.59 -5.04
N PRO A 498 26.39 -6.57 -5.91
CA PRO A 498 27.38 -7.14 -6.83
C PRO A 498 28.01 -6.13 -7.80
N SER A 499 27.23 -5.12 -8.21
CA SER A 499 27.65 -4.06 -9.14
C SER A 499 28.57 -3.02 -8.52
N ALA A 500 28.78 -3.05 -7.20
CA ALA A 500 29.46 -2.02 -6.41
C ALA A 500 28.83 -0.61 -6.54
N VAL A 501 27.52 -0.52 -6.84
CA VAL A 501 26.75 0.73 -6.84
C VAL A 501 26.26 1.05 -5.43
N PHE A 502 26.98 1.90 -4.70
CA PHE A 502 26.68 2.25 -3.30
C PHE A 502 26.00 3.61 -3.11
N ASP A 503 25.99 4.44 -4.15
CA ASP A 503 25.35 5.75 -4.15
C ASP A 503 24.94 6.16 -5.57
N MET A 504 24.30 7.32 -5.68
CA MET A 504 23.90 7.93 -6.94
C MET A 504 25.08 8.14 -7.91
N ALA A 505 26.28 8.47 -7.42
CA ALA A 505 27.43 8.70 -8.30
C ALA A 505 27.93 7.37 -8.91
N GLY A 506 27.97 6.31 -8.10
CA GLY A 506 28.23 4.95 -8.56
C GLY A 506 27.18 4.47 -9.56
N LEU A 507 25.90 4.79 -9.34
CA LEU A 507 24.81 4.43 -10.25
C LEU A 507 24.96 5.11 -11.61
N ILE A 508 25.19 6.43 -11.61
CA ILE A 508 25.48 7.23 -12.80
C ILE A 508 26.68 6.65 -13.56
N TYR A 509 27.77 6.33 -12.86
CA TYR A 509 28.95 5.73 -13.47
C TYR A 509 28.65 4.36 -14.07
N PHE A 510 27.91 3.51 -13.35
CA PHE A 510 27.52 2.19 -13.82
C PHE A 510 26.71 2.27 -15.11
N GLU A 511 25.68 3.13 -15.14
CA GLU A 511 24.77 3.24 -16.28
C GLU A 511 25.42 3.88 -17.53
N ALA A 512 26.38 4.79 -17.37
CA ALA A 512 27.00 5.47 -18.52
C ALA A 512 28.36 4.92 -18.94
N VAL A 513 29.00 4.13 -18.08
CA VAL A 513 30.37 3.66 -18.31
C VAL A 513 30.46 2.14 -18.19
N THR A 514 30.11 1.59 -17.03
CA THR A 514 30.35 0.16 -16.75
C THR A 514 29.44 -0.76 -17.55
N ASN A 515 28.17 -0.41 -17.70
CA ASN A 515 27.15 -1.27 -18.33
C ASN A 515 26.28 -0.51 -19.35
N ALA A 516 26.87 0.47 -20.02
CA ALA A 516 26.15 1.41 -20.89
C ALA A 516 25.29 0.71 -21.95
N GLU A 517 25.81 -0.34 -22.59
CA GLU A 517 25.07 -1.06 -23.63
C GLU A 517 23.78 -1.70 -23.11
N GLN A 518 23.83 -2.43 -21.99
CA GLN A 518 22.66 -3.11 -21.44
C GLN A 518 21.70 -2.14 -20.76
N GLU A 519 22.23 -1.08 -20.16
CA GLU A 519 21.45 0.00 -19.55
C GLU A 519 20.81 0.91 -20.59
N GLY A 520 21.07 0.73 -21.89
CA GLY A 520 20.52 1.57 -22.97
C GLY A 520 21.18 2.95 -23.08
N GLY A 521 22.38 3.12 -22.52
CA GLY A 521 23.23 4.29 -22.72
C GLY A 521 24.12 4.12 -23.95
N ASN A 522 23.83 4.84 -25.05
CA ASN A 522 24.75 4.89 -26.19
C ASN A 522 25.83 5.97 -25.96
N ARG A 523 27.10 5.55 -25.87
CA ARG A 523 28.29 6.40 -26.11
C ARG A 523 28.92 6.00 -27.44
N THR A 524 29.17 6.94 -28.35
CA THR A 524 30.10 6.72 -29.46
C THR A 524 31.53 7.13 -29.05
N LYS A 525 32.54 6.55 -29.72
CA LYS A 525 33.99 6.58 -29.41
C LYS A 525 34.64 7.98 -29.29
N THR A 526 33.92 9.08 -29.57
CA THR A 526 34.44 10.46 -29.54
C THR A 526 33.91 11.30 -28.37
N GLY A 527 33.14 10.71 -27.45
CA GLY A 527 32.72 11.41 -26.22
C GLY A 527 31.63 12.47 -26.41
N ARG A 528 30.96 12.51 -27.57
CA ARG A 528 29.70 13.24 -27.80
C ARG A 528 28.54 12.25 -27.90
N ILE A 529 27.39 12.59 -27.31
CA ILE A 529 26.18 11.76 -27.35
C ILE A 529 25.35 12.26 -28.53
N GLU A 530 25.55 11.72 -29.73
CA GLU A 530 24.58 11.96 -30.83
C GLU A 530 23.32 11.14 -30.59
N LEU A 531 22.42 11.69 -29.77
CA LEU A 531 20.99 11.47 -29.86
C LEU A 531 20.42 12.83 -30.27
N GLY A 532 20.17 13.02 -31.57
CA GLY A 532 19.71 14.31 -32.12
C GLY A 532 18.62 14.96 -31.25
N TYR A 533 18.76 16.26 -30.99
CA TYR A 533 17.88 17.10 -30.13
C TYR A 533 17.56 16.58 -28.70
N GLN A 534 18.05 15.40 -28.28
CA GLN A 534 17.82 14.75 -26.98
C GLN A 534 19.10 14.68 -26.12
N GLU A 535 20.10 15.49 -26.42
CA GLU A 535 21.35 15.56 -25.62
C GLU A 535 21.15 16.39 -24.32
N SER A 536 20.13 17.25 -24.26
CA SER A 536 19.78 18.01 -23.04
C SER A 536 18.93 17.22 -22.04
N SER A 537 18.25 16.15 -22.48
CA SER A 537 17.28 15.36 -21.70
C SER A 537 17.90 14.26 -20.84
N LEU A 538 19.11 13.81 -21.15
CA LEU A 538 19.85 12.88 -20.31
C LEU A 538 20.44 13.57 -19.06
N GLN A 539 20.54 14.91 -19.06
CA GLN A 539 21.14 15.67 -17.95
C GLN A 539 20.18 15.96 -16.78
N THR A 540 18.88 15.67 -16.85
CA THR A 540 17.92 16.45 -16.04
C THR A 540 17.26 15.78 -14.83
N ARG A 541 17.54 14.54 -14.41
CA ARG A 541 16.99 14.00 -13.13
C ARG A 541 18.01 13.30 -12.23
N MET A 542 18.80 12.37 -12.78
CA MET A 542 19.94 11.77 -12.07
C MET A 542 21.24 12.55 -12.27
N TRP A 543 21.42 13.17 -13.45
CA TRP A 543 22.73 13.60 -13.96
C TRP A 543 23.09 15.07 -13.74
N ALA A 544 22.20 15.93 -13.23
CA ALA A 544 22.44 17.38 -13.16
C ALA A 544 23.55 17.73 -12.16
N PRO A 545 24.79 18.01 -12.60
CA PRO A 545 25.85 18.41 -11.69
C PRO A 545 25.64 19.90 -11.40
N GLY A 546 25.19 20.23 -10.19
CA GLY A 546 25.28 21.60 -9.67
C GLY A 546 24.04 22.49 -9.72
N LYS A 547 22.88 22.04 -10.22
CA LYS A 547 21.61 22.80 -10.08
C LYS A 547 20.71 22.32 -8.94
N VAL A 548 20.74 21.03 -8.61
CA VAL A 548 20.03 20.46 -7.47
C VAL A 548 21.07 19.93 -6.48
N GLY A 549 21.16 20.57 -5.33
CA GLY A 549 22.14 20.23 -4.30
C GLY A 549 21.92 18.82 -3.74
N ILE A 550 22.97 18.21 -3.20
CA ILE A 550 22.94 16.89 -2.53
C ILE A 550 22.22 16.95 -1.16
N LYS A 551 21.73 18.13 -0.76
CA LYS A 551 21.34 18.42 0.61
C LYS A 551 20.08 19.26 0.60
N TYR A 552 19.24 19.02 1.59
CA TYR A 552 18.14 19.91 1.97
C TYR A 552 18.72 21.31 2.25
N ASN A 553 18.47 22.24 1.33
CA ASN A 553 18.98 23.61 1.35
C ASN A 553 17.83 24.60 1.16
N GLU A 554 18.14 25.90 1.15
CA GLU A 554 17.10 26.94 1.01
C GLU A 554 16.30 26.84 -0.30
N THR A 555 16.92 26.37 -1.38
CA THR A 555 16.23 26.13 -2.67
C THR A 555 15.20 25.02 -2.54
N TYR A 556 15.58 23.88 -1.92
CA TYR A 556 14.66 22.79 -1.60
C TYR A 556 13.52 23.28 -0.70
N GLU A 557 13.82 23.99 0.38
CA GLU A 557 12.80 24.50 1.31
C GLU A 557 11.81 25.47 0.63
N ARG A 558 12.29 26.31 -0.29
CA ARG A 558 11.43 27.19 -1.08
C ARG A 558 10.55 26.40 -2.04
N ALA A 559 11.13 25.44 -2.75
CA ALA A 559 10.39 24.57 -3.66
C ALA A 559 9.33 23.74 -2.91
N LEU A 560 9.66 23.20 -1.74
CA LEU A 560 8.75 22.48 -0.86
C LEU A 560 7.58 23.38 -0.38
N LYS A 561 7.85 24.64 -0.03
CA LYS A 561 6.79 25.60 0.30
C LYS A 561 5.90 25.91 -0.91
N THR A 562 6.49 26.02 -2.11
CA THR A 562 5.72 26.21 -3.34
C THR A 562 4.82 25.00 -3.62
N THR A 563 5.34 23.78 -3.53
CA THR A 563 4.53 22.56 -3.73
C THR A 563 3.41 22.42 -2.69
N GLN A 564 3.67 22.80 -1.43
CA GLN A 564 2.65 22.88 -0.37
C GLN A 564 1.57 23.93 -0.67
N MET A 565 1.95 25.11 -1.17
CA MET A 565 1.00 26.14 -1.58
C MET A 565 0.12 25.64 -2.73
N LEU A 566 0.73 25.08 -3.77
CA LEU A 566 0.03 24.58 -4.95
C LEU A 566 -0.98 23.48 -4.59
N SER A 567 -0.55 22.51 -3.80
CA SER A 567 -1.40 21.39 -3.38
C SER A 567 -2.57 21.78 -2.48
N SER A 568 -2.44 22.84 -1.68
CA SER A 568 -3.54 23.36 -0.86
C SER A 568 -4.79 23.76 -1.67
N GLY A 569 -4.63 23.89 -3.00
CA GLY A 569 -5.73 24.15 -3.92
C GLY A 569 -6.82 23.07 -3.93
N ILE A 570 -6.48 21.78 -3.74
CA ILE A 570 -7.48 20.71 -3.67
C ILE A 570 -8.38 20.90 -2.46
N ASP A 571 -7.80 21.05 -1.26
CA ASP A 571 -8.54 21.32 -0.03
C ASP A 571 -9.34 22.63 -0.09
N ALA A 572 -8.79 23.64 -0.75
CA ALA A 572 -9.51 24.89 -0.99
C ALA A 572 -10.72 24.68 -1.90
N ALA A 573 -10.58 23.94 -3.01
CA ALA A 573 -11.65 23.65 -3.95
C ALA A 573 -12.77 22.80 -3.30
N LEU A 574 -12.41 21.74 -2.58
CA LEU A 574 -13.37 20.90 -1.85
C LEU A 574 -14.25 21.75 -0.92
N ARG A 575 -13.64 22.66 -0.15
CA ARG A 575 -14.35 23.55 0.79
C ARG A 575 -15.16 24.64 0.09
N GLN A 576 -14.56 25.36 -0.85
CA GLN A 576 -15.18 26.51 -1.53
C GLN A 576 -16.42 26.08 -2.33
N HIS A 577 -16.32 24.97 -3.06
CA HIS A 577 -17.41 24.45 -3.89
C HIS A 577 -18.37 23.52 -3.12
N ARG A 578 -18.04 23.23 -1.85
CA ARG A 578 -18.80 22.34 -0.94
C ARG A 578 -19.02 20.95 -1.57
N VAL A 579 -17.96 20.36 -2.08
CA VAL A 579 -17.96 19.04 -2.72
C VAL A 579 -17.18 18.04 -1.86
N GLN A 580 -17.54 16.76 -1.95
CA GLN A 580 -16.92 15.69 -1.16
C GLN A 580 -15.72 15.05 -1.89
N ALA A 581 -15.71 15.11 -3.22
CA ALA A 581 -14.61 14.69 -4.06
C ALA A 581 -14.57 15.54 -5.33
N LEU A 582 -13.38 15.64 -5.91
CA LEU A 582 -13.15 16.18 -7.25
C LEU A 582 -12.94 15.01 -8.23
N VAL A 583 -13.38 15.18 -9.47
CA VAL A 583 -13.14 14.20 -10.53
C VAL A 583 -12.64 14.84 -11.82
N ALA A 584 -11.72 14.14 -12.49
CA ALA A 584 -11.22 14.45 -13.83
C ALA A 584 -10.63 13.18 -14.46
N PRO A 585 -10.36 13.15 -15.78
CA PRO A 585 -9.65 12.03 -16.40
C PRO A 585 -8.27 11.77 -15.76
N SER A 586 -7.89 10.50 -15.72
CA SER A 586 -6.71 9.99 -15.00
C SER A 586 -5.39 10.15 -15.76
N ASP A 587 -5.32 11.04 -16.72
CA ASP A 587 -4.15 11.35 -17.55
C ASP A 587 -3.93 12.88 -17.63
N THR A 588 -4.34 13.60 -16.59
CA THR A 588 -4.35 15.07 -16.55
C THR A 588 -3.52 15.62 -15.38
N PHE A 589 -3.21 16.93 -15.42
CA PHE A 589 -2.51 17.66 -14.35
C PHE A 589 -3.16 17.52 -12.96
N PHE A 590 -4.44 17.17 -12.91
CA PHE A 590 -5.19 16.92 -11.68
C PHE A 590 -4.53 15.84 -10.82
N LEU A 591 -3.94 14.83 -11.45
CA LEU A 591 -3.21 13.77 -10.74
C LEU A 591 -1.98 14.33 -10.04
N SER A 592 -1.20 15.16 -10.71
CA SER A 592 0.00 15.77 -10.17
C SER A 592 -0.30 16.68 -8.98
N LEU A 593 -1.39 17.45 -9.06
CA LEU A 593 -1.89 18.21 -7.89
C LEU A 593 -2.21 17.29 -6.71
N ALA A 594 -2.88 16.16 -6.95
CA ALA A 594 -3.23 15.19 -5.91
C ALA A 594 -2.01 14.45 -5.35
N ALA A 595 -1.02 14.18 -6.19
CA ALA A 595 0.24 13.53 -5.84
C ALA A 595 1.10 14.45 -4.98
N VAL A 596 1.40 15.66 -5.46
CA VAL A 596 2.10 16.71 -4.73
C VAL A 596 1.38 17.04 -3.42
N GLY A 597 0.05 17.07 -3.46
CA GLY A 597 -0.78 17.31 -2.30
C GLY A 597 -0.98 16.13 -1.38
N ARG A 598 -0.41 14.96 -1.69
CA ARG A 598 -0.46 13.78 -0.83
C ARG A 598 -1.88 13.24 -0.57
N HIS A 599 -2.85 13.64 -1.39
CA HIS A 599 -4.25 13.26 -1.27
C HIS A 599 -4.49 11.80 -1.67
N PRO A 600 -5.49 11.10 -1.13
CA PRO A 600 -5.90 9.82 -1.70
C PRO A 600 -6.53 10.05 -3.08
N ALA A 601 -6.22 9.17 -4.03
CA ALA A 601 -6.72 9.20 -5.39
C ALA A 601 -7.09 7.79 -5.86
N VAL A 602 -8.17 7.66 -6.63
CA VAL A 602 -8.57 6.38 -7.24
C VAL A 602 -8.99 6.59 -8.68
N SER A 603 -8.34 5.85 -9.59
CA SER A 603 -8.75 5.75 -11.00
C SER A 603 -9.67 4.55 -11.16
N VAL A 604 -10.84 4.78 -11.75
CA VAL A 604 -11.82 3.73 -12.09
C VAL A 604 -12.07 3.76 -13.59
N PRO A 605 -12.08 2.61 -14.30
CA PRO A 605 -12.37 2.58 -15.73
C PRO A 605 -13.70 3.29 -16.06
N MET A 606 -13.64 4.30 -16.92
CA MET A 606 -14.81 5.08 -17.34
C MET A 606 -15.25 4.78 -18.78
N GLY A 607 -14.35 4.27 -19.62
CA GLY A 607 -14.69 3.77 -20.95
C GLY A 607 -13.46 3.46 -21.80
N PHE A 608 -13.72 3.28 -23.08
CA PHE A 608 -12.70 3.13 -24.12
C PHE A 608 -12.90 4.24 -25.16
N MET A 609 -11.81 4.82 -25.63
CA MET A 609 -11.83 5.82 -26.70
C MET A 609 -12.37 5.23 -28.01
N ALA A 610 -12.62 6.08 -29.00
CA ALA A 610 -13.16 5.66 -30.28
C ALA A 610 -12.19 4.73 -31.05
N GLY A 611 -12.73 3.89 -31.93
CA GLY A 611 -11.93 2.98 -32.75
C GLY A 611 -11.11 3.67 -33.84
N ASN A 612 -11.44 4.93 -34.15
CA ASN A 612 -10.70 5.76 -35.09
C ASN A 612 -9.69 6.70 -34.39
N THR A 613 -9.48 6.54 -33.07
CA THR A 613 -8.46 7.30 -32.34
C THR A 613 -7.07 6.99 -32.89
N THR A 614 -6.32 8.03 -33.24
CA THR A 614 -4.96 7.94 -33.77
C THR A 614 -3.94 8.35 -32.72
N SER A 615 -2.78 7.70 -32.71
CA SER A 615 -1.70 8.08 -31.81
C SER A 615 -1.15 9.47 -32.10
N GLN A 616 -0.72 10.14 -31.03
CA GLN A 616 -0.08 11.44 -31.14
C GLN A 616 1.29 11.29 -31.84
N PRO A 617 1.62 12.16 -32.82
CA PRO A 617 2.91 12.11 -33.49
C PRO A 617 4.09 12.15 -32.50
N GLY A 618 5.07 11.28 -32.70
CA GLY A 618 6.29 11.24 -31.87
C GLY A 618 6.15 10.49 -30.54
N THR A 619 4.97 9.95 -30.21
CA THR A 619 4.75 9.18 -28.98
C THR A 619 5.11 7.71 -29.19
N TYR A 620 6.04 7.19 -28.39
CA TYR A 620 6.42 5.78 -28.39
C TYR A 620 6.60 5.24 -26.97
N PRO A 621 5.94 4.12 -26.59
CA PRO A 621 4.99 3.34 -27.37
C PRO A 621 3.73 4.16 -27.73
N PRO A 622 2.98 3.80 -28.80
CA PRO A 622 1.87 4.60 -29.29
C PRO A 622 0.81 4.89 -28.22
N TRP A 623 0.42 6.16 -28.10
CA TRP A 623 -0.66 6.64 -27.25
C TRP A 623 -1.32 7.91 -27.84
N PRO A 624 -2.64 8.09 -27.67
CA PRO A 624 -3.59 7.00 -27.45
C PRO A 624 -3.56 6.03 -28.66
N PHE A 625 -4.23 4.91 -28.55
CA PHE A 625 -4.40 3.96 -29.64
C PHE A 625 -5.90 3.69 -29.86
N PRO A 626 -6.31 3.09 -30.99
CA PRO A 626 -7.69 2.70 -31.22
C PRO A 626 -8.27 1.95 -30.03
N HIS A 627 -9.37 2.47 -29.48
CA HIS A 627 -9.99 1.89 -28.28
C HIS A 627 -9.09 1.85 -27.04
N ALA A 628 -8.21 2.84 -26.87
CA ALA A 628 -7.47 3.01 -25.63
C ALA A 628 -8.42 3.11 -24.43
N PRO A 629 -8.15 2.37 -23.33
CA PRO A 629 -8.91 2.53 -22.10
C PRO A 629 -8.68 3.92 -21.49
N ALA A 630 -9.69 4.43 -20.78
CA ALA A 630 -9.59 5.66 -20.01
C ALA A 630 -10.26 5.49 -18.65
N GLY A 631 -9.64 6.05 -17.61
CA GLY A 631 -10.13 6.04 -16.23
C GLY A 631 -10.57 7.43 -15.75
N LEU A 632 -11.62 7.47 -14.93
CA LEU A 632 -12.02 8.65 -14.17
C LEU A 632 -11.34 8.62 -12.81
N CYS A 633 -10.55 9.65 -12.49
CA CYS A 633 -9.88 9.78 -11.21
C CYS A 633 -10.76 10.53 -10.23
N PHE A 634 -10.93 9.98 -9.03
CA PHE A 634 -11.55 10.64 -7.89
C PHE A 634 -10.47 11.02 -6.89
N VAL A 635 -10.52 12.26 -6.39
CA VAL A 635 -9.63 12.75 -5.33
C VAL A 635 -10.46 13.35 -4.21
N ALA A 636 -10.10 13.05 -2.96
CA ALA A 636 -10.76 13.57 -1.77
C ALA A 636 -9.77 14.22 -0.80
N GLU A 637 -10.29 14.77 0.30
CA GLU A 637 -9.49 15.25 1.43
C GLU A 637 -8.58 14.14 1.99
N HIS A 638 -7.48 14.50 2.64
CA HIS A 638 -6.60 13.52 3.28
C HIS A 638 -7.38 12.63 4.23
N TRP A 639 -7.02 11.34 4.27
CA TRP A 639 -7.58 10.36 5.19
C TRP A 639 -9.06 10.01 4.96
N ALA A 640 -9.60 10.34 3.78
CA ALA A 640 -10.97 10.02 3.38
C ALA A 640 -11.10 8.74 2.54
N GLU A 641 -10.15 7.80 2.64
CA GLU A 641 -10.10 6.60 1.80
C GLU A 641 -11.41 5.80 1.81
N GLU A 642 -12.03 5.61 2.98
CA GLU A 642 -13.30 4.86 3.08
C GLU A 642 -14.42 5.50 2.25
N LYS A 643 -14.57 6.83 2.31
CA LYS A 643 -15.59 7.56 1.55
C LYS A 643 -15.25 7.58 0.06
N LEU A 644 -13.98 7.84 -0.25
CA LEU A 644 -13.50 7.88 -1.64
C LEU A 644 -13.72 6.53 -2.33
N MET A 645 -13.39 5.43 -1.65
CA MET A 645 -13.67 4.08 -2.15
C MET A 645 -15.17 3.82 -2.31
N ALA A 646 -16.02 4.30 -1.39
CA ALA A 646 -17.47 4.15 -1.54
C ALA A 646 -18.00 4.88 -2.79
N TYR A 647 -17.53 6.11 -3.06
CA TYR A 647 -17.93 6.87 -4.25
C TYR A 647 -17.46 6.18 -5.54
N ALA A 648 -16.20 5.73 -5.56
CA ALA A 648 -15.62 4.98 -6.68
C ALA A 648 -16.36 3.66 -6.91
N TYR A 649 -16.72 2.94 -5.84
CA TYR A 649 -17.47 1.69 -5.90
C TYR A 649 -18.86 1.89 -6.50
N ALA A 650 -19.59 2.89 -6.03
CA ALA A 650 -20.90 3.24 -6.60
C ALA A 650 -20.80 3.64 -8.08
N PHE A 651 -19.75 4.38 -8.48
CA PHE A 651 -19.51 4.72 -9.88
C PHE A 651 -19.20 3.47 -10.73
N GLU A 652 -18.31 2.59 -10.26
CA GLU A 652 -17.99 1.32 -10.92
C GLU A 652 -19.26 0.47 -11.19
N HIS A 653 -20.16 0.39 -10.21
CA HIS A 653 -21.41 -0.35 -10.35
C HIS A 653 -22.39 0.36 -11.29
N ALA A 654 -22.50 1.69 -11.19
CA ALA A 654 -23.38 2.48 -12.06
C ALA A 654 -22.97 2.42 -13.54
N THR A 655 -21.67 2.22 -13.83
CA THR A 655 -21.20 2.00 -15.21
C THR A 655 -21.37 0.56 -15.72
N GLY A 656 -21.79 -0.38 -14.86
CA GLY A 656 -21.91 -1.79 -15.21
C GLY A 656 -20.55 -2.48 -15.39
N HIS A 657 -19.51 -2.04 -14.66
CA HIS A 657 -18.14 -2.53 -14.79
C HIS A 657 -17.57 -2.40 -16.21
N VAL A 658 -17.30 -1.16 -16.63
CA VAL A 658 -16.76 -0.80 -17.96
C VAL A 658 -15.68 -1.76 -18.47
N ARG A 659 -14.76 -2.21 -17.61
CA ARG A 659 -13.69 -3.16 -17.99
C ARG A 659 -14.25 -4.39 -18.74
N ARG A 660 -15.43 -4.87 -18.38
CA ARG A 660 -16.07 -6.06 -18.99
C ARG A 660 -16.69 -5.79 -20.37
N THR A 661 -16.77 -4.54 -20.79
CA THR A 661 -17.35 -4.16 -22.10
C THR A 661 -16.40 -4.43 -23.27
N ARG A 662 -15.10 -4.63 -23.00
CA ARG A 662 -14.12 -4.94 -24.03
C ARG A 662 -13.05 -5.89 -23.52
N SER A 663 -12.79 -6.94 -24.30
CA SER A 663 -11.71 -7.88 -24.03
C SER A 663 -10.35 -7.32 -24.48
N PRO A 664 -9.26 -7.74 -23.82
CA PRO A 664 -7.90 -7.68 -24.38
C PRO A 664 -7.86 -8.30 -25.79
N PHE A 665 -6.82 -7.99 -26.58
CA PHE A 665 -6.65 -8.66 -27.87
C PHE A 665 -6.37 -10.15 -27.66
N GLU A 666 -6.81 -11.00 -28.60
CA GLU A 666 -6.90 -12.46 -28.42
C GLU A 666 -5.60 -13.09 -27.90
N ALA A 667 -4.46 -12.75 -28.50
CA ALA A 667 -3.17 -13.31 -28.09
C ALA A 667 -2.71 -12.85 -26.69
N ALA A 668 -3.24 -11.75 -26.13
CA ALA A 668 -2.96 -11.29 -24.77
C ALA A 668 -3.76 -12.02 -23.69
N ILE A 669 -4.74 -12.85 -24.05
CA ILE A 669 -5.58 -13.57 -23.09
C ILE A 669 -4.91 -14.90 -22.74
N PRO A 670 -4.46 -15.10 -21.48
CA PRO A 670 -3.94 -16.40 -21.06
C PRO A 670 -5.07 -17.43 -21.00
N LYS A 671 -4.78 -18.63 -21.50
CA LYS A 671 -5.73 -19.73 -21.69
C LYS A 671 -5.84 -20.64 -20.48
N THR A 672 -4.74 -20.84 -19.74
CA THR A 672 -4.75 -21.70 -18.55
C THR A 672 -5.72 -21.18 -17.48
N GLN A 673 -6.58 -22.07 -16.99
CA GLN A 673 -7.55 -21.86 -15.93
C GLN A 673 -7.30 -22.83 -14.76
N LEU A 674 -8.05 -22.67 -13.66
CA LEU A 674 -7.94 -23.56 -12.50
C LEU A 674 -8.14 -25.04 -12.85
N ARG A 675 -9.13 -25.35 -13.69
CA ARG A 675 -9.44 -26.73 -14.12
C ARG A 675 -8.27 -27.45 -14.81
N ASP A 676 -7.31 -26.71 -15.36
CA ASP A 676 -6.21 -27.27 -16.14
C ASP A 676 -5.03 -27.72 -15.23
N VAL A 677 -5.06 -27.35 -13.94
CA VAL A 677 -3.96 -27.60 -12.98
C VAL A 677 -4.39 -28.33 -11.70
N MET A 678 -5.68 -28.63 -11.58
CA MET A 678 -6.32 -29.31 -10.45
C MET A 678 -6.14 -30.82 -10.48
#